data_AF-A0A6A5ZK18-F1
#
_entry.id   AF-A0A6A5ZK18-F1
#
_cell.length_a   1.000
_cell.length_b   1.000
_cell.length_c   1.000
_cell.angle_alpha   90.00
_cell.angle_beta   90.00
_cell.angle_gamma   90.00
#
_symmetry.space_group_name_H-M   'P 1'
#
loop_
_entity.id
_entity.type
_entity.pdbx_description
1 polymer ?
#
loop_
_entity_poly.entity_id
_entity_poly.type
_entity_poly.pdbx_seq_one_letter_code
_entity_poly.pdbx_strand_id
1 'polypeptide(L)'
;MGSYDCYCALCGGPLGNFAKWGSRKTKHRTKRHSRISLKKRRLAGEDVHEDGPRPRTSKIVPEERKSDEDDASPDTDMTEPSPFDDSDTGEMATWYPDENESMFSYYEQHSYDPYVLKKGDTTWLGRCRCLGFNPDAKGITKAFISGRGTYDDYGRFRVRESSDDPNAPDEEDGLPCFSSYDENALPAFPFHETCYELLARALFGEPDTTRIDKDVLYSIFTPLCDDYARSLDQVDYGGIEGIDQTWECIQGEEYSVCDPYSTAGVSQYLESILPASLLNHTESPDLSKKITYDPLTKLPYDILHILVQHLPPKDFLSLLRASWYVTKSTNDNAFWKSFLRRKIMSCFWEIEDLLDNVPEDFDFKRAFLWLNRLTTCRFGMEGYLMGIANRRRIWNVCQQIVPLYRKQVPENDLAGSQDEEARTILQSSASLYMPMVAFPRIKEARTVSTLFIRSWDDISKPCLFETFWNSETALVGIAVTFGIQTRLFGEKGVEGSIVHKYSVSIPENDWINEVVLQMQDVDMFGEPKDPSQYMTAMHVQPTAPVFIVGMKLTLTSGKSIDVKRSPPGCNQRPLIVAVGRHLVGLTGRIASSGIISHLGLLQSFFPGEDLLRDSDPDAEDGPSLLQAQKLLWKPESIEIPLNASSNTRLYPIWRHPTLSMSPFTIPSQHYDVPTEMLPHHALIWAHEASEYRFLRRISVFQPIGGYVSGGSKHDGSDWEAPYPDIVGLRAEYVPDYPCPPRTIGTGGPLPIQRPGWSQHRPDMNPDPKGQSWFEQCMTHFDIDGPGGEIVTEVHVADEAKAVTIRTNCGREIQFGEGRRHVNEWTRLKAEEGRVIVGLVVCFGSLSGWSWEKKARSHWKANTVTILTLPVDKS
;
A
#
# COMPACT_ATOMS: atom_id res chain seq x y z
N MET A 1 -4.08 -15.54 14.20
CA MET A 1 -3.25 -15.45 12.98
C MET A 1 -1.80 -15.36 13.45
N GLY A 2 -0.86 -16.09 12.82
CA GLY A 2 0.56 -16.00 13.18
C GLY A 2 1.15 -14.65 12.74
N SER A 3 2.14 -14.14 13.47
CA SER A 3 2.92 -12.96 13.08
C SER A 3 3.78 -13.27 11.84
N TYR A 4 3.97 -12.29 10.95
CA TYR A 4 4.82 -12.41 9.75
C TYR A 4 5.63 -11.14 9.51
N ASP A 5 6.96 -11.21 9.58
CA ASP A 5 7.85 -10.08 9.38
C ASP A 5 7.78 -9.53 7.93
N CYS A 6 7.85 -8.20 7.81
CA CYS A 6 8.09 -7.52 6.54
C CYS A 6 9.55 -7.09 6.43
N TYR A 7 10.06 -7.03 5.20
CA TYR A 7 11.46 -6.76 4.92
C TYR A 7 11.63 -5.47 4.09
N CYS A 8 12.84 -4.93 4.07
CA CYS A 8 13.16 -3.78 3.23
C CYS A 8 12.99 -4.11 1.74
N ALA A 9 12.20 -3.31 1.03
CA ALA A 9 11.92 -3.48 -0.40
C ALA A 9 13.19 -3.47 -1.27
N LEU A 10 14.27 -2.84 -0.82
CA LEU A 10 15.52 -2.68 -1.57
C LEU A 10 16.65 -3.65 -1.18
N CYS A 11 16.59 -4.27 0.01
CA CYS A 11 17.65 -5.18 0.45
C CYS A 11 17.16 -6.51 1.03
N GLY A 12 15.86 -6.71 1.21
CA GLY A 12 15.30 -7.91 1.86
C GLY A 12 15.74 -8.08 3.31
N GLY A 13 16.37 -7.06 3.91
CA GLY A 13 16.85 -7.09 5.29
C GLY A 13 15.74 -6.70 6.29
N PRO A 14 15.95 -6.96 7.59
CA PRO A 14 14.94 -6.73 8.61
C PRO A 14 14.74 -5.25 8.91
N LEU A 15 13.51 -4.88 9.29
CA LEU A 15 13.07 -3.49 9.51
C LEU A 15 13.13 -3.08 10.99
N GLY A 16 14.32 -3.16 11.58
CA GLY A 16 14.54 -2.83 12.98
C GLY A 16 15.72 -3.57 13.58
N ASN A 17 15.86 -3.49 14.91
CA ASN A 17 16.91 -4.20 15.65
C ASN A 17 16.55 -5.68 15.91
N PHE A 18 16.37 -6.44 14.83
CA PHE A 18 16.10 -7.89 14.88
C PHE A 18 17.38 -8.73 14.95
N ALA A 19 18.56 -8.10 14.88
CA ALA A 19 19.84 -8.77 15.04
C ALA A 19 20.01 -9.30 16.47
N LYS A 20 19.99 -10.64 16.60
CA LYS A 20 20.28 -11.36 17.85
C LYS A 20 21.78 -11.66 17.95
N TRP A 21 22.33 -11.56 19.15
CA TRP A 21 23.77 -11.72 19.41
C TRP A 21 24.03 -13.00 20.18
N GLY A 22 24.89 -13.85 19.63
CA GLY A 22 25.25 -15.11 20.28
C GLY A 22 26.24 -14.90 21.42
N SER A 23 26.49 -15.95 22.18
CA SER A 23 27.37 -15.92 23.35
C SER A 23 28.83 -15.61 22.97
N ARG A 24 29.53 -14.92 23.89
CA ARG A 24 30.99 -14.70 23.81
C ARG A 24 31.82 -15.84 24.41
N LYS A 25 31.17 -16.84 25.01
CA LYS A 25 31.87 -17.99 25.61
C LYS A 25 32.55 -18.85 24.52
N THR A 26 33.79 -19.26 24.77
CA THR A 26 34.62 -20.03 23.82
C THR A 26 33.93 -21.28 23.28
N LYS A 27 33.24 -22.05 24.13
CA LYS A 27 32.50 -23.27 23.74
C LYS A 27 31.46 -23.00 22.63
N HIS A 28 30.73 -21.89 22.73
CA HIS A 28 29.69 -21.53 21.77
C HIS A 28 30.31 -21.05 20.46
N ARG A 29 31.35 -20.21 20.55
CA ARG A 29 32.13 -19.78 19.40
C ARG A 29 32.69 -20.96 18.59
N THR A 30 33.31 -21.95 19.24
CA THR A 30 33.82 -23.15 18.56
C THR A 30 32.72 -23.91 17.83
N LYS A 31 31.53 -24.04 18.44
CA LYS A 31 30.37 -24.66 17.78
C LYS A 31 29.92 -23.87 16.54
N ARG A 32 29.85 -22.53 16.62
CA ARG A 32 29.50 -21.69 15.47
C ARG A 32 30.48 -21.86 14.31
N HIS A 33 31.79 -21.76 14.58
CA HIS A 33 32.81 -21.98 13.55
C HIS A 33 32.70 -23.38 12.93
N SER A 34 32.46 -24.43 13.74
CA SER A 34 32.26 -25.79 13.23
C SER A 34 31.05 -25.88 12.29
N ARG A 35 29.92 -25.22 12.60
CA ARG A 35 28.73 -25.19 11.74
C ARG A 35 28.99 -24.45 10.43
N ILE A 36 29.65 -23.29 10.51
CA ILE A 36 30.02 -22.50 9.33
C ILE A 36 30.95 -23.32 8.43
N SER A 37 31.97 -23.97 8.99
CA SER A 37 32.87 -24.86 8.25
C SER A 37 32.13 -26.03 7.60
N LEU A 38 31.18 -26.66 8.29
CA LEU A 38 30.38 -27.75 7.74
C LEU A 38 29.52 -27.28 6.56
N LYS A 39 28.81 -26.16 6.70
CA LYS A 39 27.98 -25.60 5.62
C LYS A 39 28.82 -25.14 4.43
N LYS A 40 30.02 -24.57 4.66
CA LYS A 40 30.99 -24.27 3.58
C LYS A 40 31.37 -25.51 2.77
N ARG A 41 31.60 -26.65 3.42
CA ARG A 41 31.93 -27.94 2.76
C ARG A 41 30.73 -28.46 1.95
N ARG A 42 29.52 -28.40 2.52
CA ARG A 42 28.28 -28.76 1.80
C ARG A 42 28.08 -27.91 0.56
N LEU A 43 28.23 -26.58 0.66
CA LEU A 43 28.14 -25.66 -0.47
C LEU A 43 29.24 -25.87 -1.53
N ALA A 44 30.38 -26.46 -1.14
CA ALA A 44 31.44 -26.87 -2.05
C ALA A 44 31.16 -28.21 -2.76
N GLY A 45 30.02 -28.87 -2.46
CA GLY A 45 29.62 -30.15 -3.04
C GLY A 45 30.23 -31.37 -2.36
N GLU A 46 30.74 -31.23 -1.13
CA GLU A 46 31.20 -32.38 -0.36
C GLU A 46 30.02 -33.09 0.32
N ASP A 47 29.93 -34.42 0.18
CA ASP A 47 28.97 -35.25 0.92
C ASP A 47 29.37 -35.32 2.39
N VAL A 48 28.63 -34.62 3.25
CA VAL A 48 28.87 -34.62 4.70
C VAL A 48 27.60 -35.04 5.46
N HIS A 49 27.60 -36.28 5.96
CA HIS A 49 26.56 -36.80 6.86
C HIS A 49 26.57 -36.05 8.21
N GLU A 50 25.37 -35.82 8.76
CA GLU A 50 25.14 -35.06 10.00
C GLU A 50 25.62 -35.80 11.27
N ASP A 51 25.90 -37.10 11.16
CA ASP A 51 26.38 -37.97 12.24
C ASP A 51 27.87 -38.36 12.08
N GLY A 52 28.79 -37.46 12.43
CA GLY A 52 30.21 -37.83 12.54
C GLY A 52 31.08 -36.82 13.31
N PRO A 53 32.14 -37.32 13.98
CA PRO A 53 32.09 -37.80 15.36
C PRO A 53 31.98 -36.65 16.38
N ARG A 54 31.17 -36.84 17.42
CA ARG A 54 31.28 -36.04 18.67
C ARG A 54 32.74 -36.08 19.15
N PRO A 55 33.32 -34.99 19.67
CA PRO A 55 34.69 -35.02 20.16
C PRO A 55 34.79 -36.11 21.23
N ARG A 56 35.57 -37.16 20.95
CA ARG A 56 35.98 -38.12 21.98
C ARG A 56 36.78 -37.31 22.99
N THR A 57 36.20 -37.08 24.16
CA THR A 57 36.97 -36.80 25.37
C THR A 57 37.82 -38.04 25.62
N SER A 58 39.02 -38.08 25.06
CA SER A 58 40.01 -39.09 25.42
C SER A 58 40.43 -38.80 26.86
N LYS A 59 39.87 -39.58 27.78
CA LYS A 59 40.46 -39.84 29.09
C LYS A 59 41.88 -40.34 28.84
N ILE A 60 42.85 -39.45 28.96
CA ILE A 60 44.22 -39.84 29.27
C ILE A 60 44.44 -39.33 30.70
N VAL A 61 44.22 -40.25 31.62
CA VAL A 61 44.77 -40.18 32.98
C VAL A 61 46.26 -40.45 32.85
N PRO A 62 47.11 -39.61 33.45
CA PRO A 62 48.21 -40.16 34.23
C PRO A 62 48.03 -39.79 35.69
N GLU A 63 48.02 -40.83 36.52
CA GLU A 63 48.09 -40.76 37.98
C GLU A 63 49.39 -40.09 38.45
N GLU A 64 49.21 -39.25 39.46
CA GLU A 64 50.06 -38.98 40.62
C GLU A 64 51.51 -38.47 40.45
N ARG A 65 51.73 -37.26 40.96
CA ARG A 65 52.49 -37.07 42.22
C ARG A 65 52.09 -35.77 42.91
N LYS A 66 51.68 -35.92 44.18
CA LYS A 66 51.47 -34.86 45.17
C LYS A 66 52.78 -34.15 45.52
N SER A 67 52.68 -32.84 45.76
CA SER A 67 53.37 -32.16 46.87
C SER A 67 52.57 -30.92 47.25
N ASP A 68 52.33 -30.82 48.55
CA ASP A 68 51.52 -29.83 49.29
C ASP A 68 52.22 -28.46 49.45
N GLU A 69 51.56 -27.59 50.23
CA GLU A 69 51.96 -26.27 50.81
C GLU A 69 51.40 -25.06 50.03
N ASP A 70 50.26 -24.50 50.46
CA ASP A 70 50.02 -23.56 51.58
C ASP A 70 50.35 -22.10 51.20
N ASP A 71 49.33 -21.24 51.05
CA ASP A 71 49.20 -20.01 51.86
C ASP A 71 47.91 -19.19 51.57
N ALA A 72 47.14 -19.02 52.65
CA ALA A 72 46.36 -17.87 53.10
C ALA A 72 45.64 -16.91 52.10
N SER A 73 44.29 -16.98 52.09
CA SER A 73 43.32 -16.00 52.65
C SER A 73 43.62 -14.47 52.69
N PRO A 74 42.62 -13.56 52.84
CA PRO A 74 41.18 -13.62 52.48
C PRO A 74 40.54 -12.26 52.06
N ASP A 75 39.21 -12.28 51.86
CA ASP A 75 38.20 -11.20 52.08
C ASP A 75 38.17 -9.99 51.11
N THR A 76 37.02 -9.46 50.66
CA THR A 76 35.72 -9.19 51.29
C THR A 76 34.70 -8.97 50.14
N ASP A 77 33.56 -9.65 50.07
CA ASP A 77 32.30 -9.51 50.84
C ASP A 77 31.41 -8.32 50.39
N MET A 78 30.15 -8.65 50.06
CA MET A 78 28.90 -7.92 50.31
C MET A 78 27.71 -8.70 49.69
N THR A 79 27.24 -9.68 50.47
CA THR A 79 25.84 -10.16 50.70
C THR A 79 24.67 -9.32 50.17
N GLU A 80 23.65 -9.85 49.45
CA GLU A 80 22.44 -10.65 49.85
C GLU A 80 21.35 -9.86 50.64
N PRO A 81 20.03 -10.21 50.68
CA PRO A 81 19.35 -11.54 50.57
C PRO A 81 18.04 -11.59 49.71
N SER A 82 17.56 -12.73 49.16
CA SER A 82 16.85 -13.92 49.73
C SER A 82 15.47 -13.61 50.36
N PRO A 83 14.37 -14.37 50.10
CA PRO A 83 14.13 -15.66 50.77
C PRO A 83 13.49 -16.76 49.89
N PHE A 84 13.92 -18.02 50.07
CA PHE A 84 13.06 -19.20 50.36
C PHE A 84 13.95 -20.48 50.43
N ASP A 85 14.36 -20.81 51.66
CA ASP A 85 14.56 -22.19 52.16
C ASP A 85 13.16 -22.85 52.30
N ASP A 86 12.93 -24.17 52.30
CA ASP A 86 13.76 -25.31 52.67
C ASP A 86 13.03 -26.60 52.20
N SER A 87 13.79 -27.68 51.97
CA SER A 87 13.48 -29.08 52.33
C SER A 87 13.91 -30.12 51.28
N ASP A 88 14.97 -30.80 51.66
CA ASP A 88 15.54 -32.07 51.24
C ASP A 88 14.50 -33.20 51.01
N THR A 89 14.68 -33.99 49.94
CA THR A 89 14.61 -35.48 49.93
C THR A 89 14.60 -36.04 48.50
N GLY A 90 15.58 -36.92 48.22
CA GLY A 90 15.31 -38.19 47.55
C GLY A 90 15.21 -38.22 46.03
N GLU A 91 16.27 -38.73 45.41
CA GLU A 91 16.33 -39.41 44.11
C GLU A 91 14.98 -39.81 43.48
N MET A 92 14.63 -39.20 42.34
CA MET A 92 13.89 -39.93 41.29
C MET A 92 14.21 -39.32 39.92
N ALA A 93 14.97 -40.08 39.14
CA ALA A 93 15.37 -39.74 37.78
C ALA A 93 14.15 -39.56 36.87
N THR A 94 13.83 -38.32 36.51
CA THR A 94 12.86 -37.98 35.46
C THR A 94 13.60 -37.66 34.16
N TRP A 95 13.33 -38.49 33.16
CA TRP A 95 13.81 -38.44 31.77
C TRP A 95 13.16 -37.29 30.96
N TYR A 96 13.29 -36.04 31.42
CA TYR A 96 13.00 -34.88 30.57
C TYR A 96 14.32 -34.24 30.15
N PRO A 97 14.61 -34.08 28.84
CA PRO A 97 15.74 -33.27 28.42
C PRO A 97 15.55 -31.87 29.02
N ASP A 98 16.57 -31.38 29.69
CA ASP A 98 16.62 -30.04 30.28
C ASP A 98 16.17 -29.00 29.25
N GLU A 99 14.91 -28.55 29.32
CA GLU A 99 14.30 -27.65 28.34
C GLU A 99 15.10 -26.34 28.21
N ASN A 100 15.85 -25.98 29.26
CA ASN A 100 16.79 -24.88 29.25
C ASN A 100 17.95 -25.09 28.26
N GLU A 101 18.64 -26.24 28.25
CA GLU A 101 19.76 -26.46 27.33
C GLU A 101 19.32 -26.46 25.86
N SER A 102 18.12 -26.99 25.57
CA SER A 102 17.52 -27.00 24.23
C SER A 102 17.21 -25.58 23.74
N MET A 103 16.57 -24.77 24.60
CA MET A 103 16.20 -23.39 24.28
C MET A 103 17.45 -22.49 24.12
N PHE A 104 18.46 -22.62 24.99
CA PHE A 104 19.74 -21.92 24.82
C PHE A 104 20.48 -22.34 23.55
N SER A 105 20.39 -23.61 23.15
CA SER A 105 20.99 -24.10 21.90
C SER A 105 20.30 -23.49 20.67
N TYR A 106 18.97 -23.35 20.71
CA TYR A 106 18.19 -22.70 19.66
C TYR A 106 18.56 -21.21 19.52
N TYR A 107 18.55 -20.42 20.60
CA TYR A 107 18.95 -19.01 20.51
C TYR A 107 20.40 -18.83 20.03
N GLU A 108 21.30 -19.72 20.42
CA GLU A 108 22.68 -19.71 19.93
C GLU A 108 22.79 -20.18 18.47
N GLN A 109 21.81 -20.87 17.90
CA GLN A 109 21.77 -21.20 16.46
C GLN A 109 21.26 -20.02 15.62
N HIS A 110 20.30 -19.27 16.17
CA HIS A 110 19.65 -18.14 15.50
C HIS A 110 20.17 -16.79 15.99
N SER A 111 21.50 -16.65 16.07
CA SER A 111 22.17 -15.40 16.46
C SER A 111 23.53 -15.22 15.76
N TYR A 112 23.89 -13.96 15.51
CA TYR A 112 25.14 -13.57 14.87
C TYR A 112 26.34 -13.65 15.81
N ASP A 113 27.53 -13.85 15.22
CA ASP A 113 28.78 -13.87 15.97
C ASP A 113 29.22 -12.43 16.37
N PRO A 114 29.27 -12.08 17.67
CA PRO A 114 29.69 -10.76 18.12
C PRO A 114 31.19 -10.45 17.91
N TYR A 115 31.99 -11.41 17.46
CA TYR A 115 33.39 -11.19 17.05
C TYR A 115 33.52 -10.89 15.55
N VAL A 116 32.52 -11.27 14.75
CA VAL A 116 32.50 -11.00 13.30
C VAL A 116 31.79 -9.69 13.03
N LEU A 117 30.59 -9.53 13.58
CA LEU A 117 29.75 -8.35 13.41
C LEU A 117 29.76 -7.50 14.67
N LYS A 118 29.89 -6.18 14.54
CA LYS A 118 29.78 -5.27 15.71
C LYS A 118 28.38 -4.69 15.75
N LYS A 119 27.92 -4.36 16.96
CA LYS A 119 26.60 -3.75 17.17
C LYS A 119 26.43 -2.39 16.45
N GLY A 120 27.52 -1.65 16.29
CA GLY A 120 27.52 -0.40 15.51
C GLY A 120 27.25 -0.63 14.02
N ASP A 121 27.67 -1.77 13.45
CA ASP A 121 27.49 -2.08 12.03
C ASP A 121 26.04 -2.46 11.68
N THR A 122 25.14 -2.60 12.68
CA THR A 122 23.73 -2.97 12.46
C THR A 122 22.76 -1.81 12.74
N THR A 123 23.24 -0.65 13.22
CA THR A 123 22.36 0.45 13.65
C THR A 123 21.52 1.03 12.51
N TRP A 124 22.04 0.94 11.27
CA TRP A 124 21.33 1.38 10.07
C TRP A 124 20.01 0.62 9.84
N LEU A 125 19.88 -0.62 10.34
CA LEU A 125 18.66 -1.42 10.22
C LEU A 125 17.47 -0.81 10.97
N GLY A 126 17.72 0.06 11.95
CA GLY A 126 16.68 0.80 12.67
C GLY A 126 16.27 2.11 12.00
N ARG A 127 16.95 2.54 10.93
CA ARG A 127 16.64 3.77 10.18
C ARG A 127 15.75 3.45 8.99
N CYS A 128 14.50 3.15 9.29
CA CYS A 128 13.51 2.74 8.30
C CYS A 128 12.53 3.87 7.98
N ARG A 129 12.06 3.89 6.74
CA ARG A 129 10.96 4.73 6.22
C ARG A 129 10.12 3.90 5.26
N CYS A 130 8.98 4.42 4.84
CA CYS A 130 8.09 3.81 3.85
C CYS A 130 7.89 4.73 2.65
N LEU A 131 7.81 4.13 1.47
CA LEU A 131 7.25 4.76 0.29
C LEU A 131 5.75 4.46 0.29
N GLY A 132 4.92 5.49 0.47
CA GLY A 132 3.46 5.39 0.49
C GLY A 132 2.82 6.16 -0.66
N PHE A 133 1.51 6.03 -0.79
CA PHE A 133 0.69 6.76 -1.75
C PHE A 133 -0.51 7.38 -1.06
N ASN A 134 -0.67 8.69 -1.19
CA ASN A 134 -1.76 9.46 -0.60
C ASN A 134 -2.61 10.08 -1.71
N PRO A 135 -3.79 9.51 -2.05
CA PRO A 135 -4.66 10.06 -3.09
C PRO A 135 -5.21 11.46 -2.73
N ASP A 136 -5.29 11.78 -1.44
CA ASP A 136 -5.80 13.05 -0.90
C ASP A 136 -4.73 14.15 -0.82
N ALA A 137 -3.46 13.85 -1.11
CA ALA A 137 -2.39 14.84 -1.13
C ALA A 137 -2.73 15.97 -2.12
N LYS A 138 -2.61 17.23 -1.71
CA LYS A 138 -3.04 18.39 -2.53
C LYS A 138 -2.17 18.61 -3.78
N GLY A 139 -0.92 18.14 -3.75
CA GLY A 139 0.04 18.27 -4.83
C GLY A 139 -0.32 17.46 -6.08
N ILE A 140 0.46 17.66 -7.15
CA ILE A 140 0.34 16.90 -8.40
C ILE A 140 0.83 15.47 -8.19
N THR A 141 1.97 15.31 -7.52
CA THR A 141 2.48 14.02 -7.06
C THR A 141 1.67 13.54 -5.88
N LYS A 142 1.51 12.23 -5.73
CA LYS A 142 0.67 11.62 -4.69
C LYS A 142 1.44 10.67 -3.78
N ALA A 143 2.59 10.18 -4.24
CA ALA A 143 3.48 9.38 -3.42
C ALA A 143 4.26 10.24 -2.43
N PHE A 144 4.59 9.64 -1.29
CA PHE A 144 5.30 10.27 -0.20
C PHE A 144 6.32 9.32 0.42
N ILE A 145 7.33 9.89 1.06
CA ILE A 145 8.20 9.18 1.98
C ILE A 145 7.72 9.48 3.40
N SER A 146 7.48 8.44 4.21
CA SER A 146 7.09 8.61 5.61
C SER A 146 8.21 9.24 6.44
N GLY A 147 7.85 9.67 7.65
CA GLY A 147 8.83 9.85 8.71
C GLY A 147 9.51 8.54 9.12
N ARG A 148 10.46 8.62 10.07
CA ARG A 148 11.13 7.42 10.57
C ARG A 148 10.18 6.56 11.39
N GLY A 149 10.29 5.25 11.23
CA GLY A 149 9.40 4.32 11.90
C GLY A 149 9.99 2.93 12.08
N THR A 150 9.14 2.03 12.57
CA THR A 150 9.48 0.62 12.78
C THR A 150 8.31 -0.26 12.36
N TYR A 151 8.64 -1.42 11.83
CA TYR A 151 7.68 -2.48 11.59
C TYR A 151 7.08 -3.03 12.90
N ASP A 152 5.79 -3.39 12.88
CA ASP A 152 5.12 -4.18 13.91
C ASP A 152 4.73 -5.57 13.40
N ASP A 153 4.58 -6.55 14.29
CA ASP A 153 4.36 -7.97 14.00
C ASP A 153 3.03 -8.31 13.27
N TYR A 154 2.25 -7.29 12.93
CA TYR A 154 0.96 -7.38 12.23
C TYR A 154 1.02 -6.89 10.77
N GLY A 155 2.22 -6.77 10.20
CA GLY A 155 2.33 -6.35 8.79
C GLY A 155 2.22 -4.84 8.60
N ARG A 156 2.33 -4.02 9.66
CA ARG A 156 2.22 -2.56 9.57
C ARG A 156 3.55 -1.88 9.88
N PHE A 157 3.74 -0.70 9.31
CA PHE A 157 4.85 0.19 9.59
C PHE A 157 4.37 1.35 10.46
N ARG A 158 4.82 1.38 11.72
CA ARG A 158 4.48 2.46 12.66
C ARG A 158 5.47 3.60 12.52
N VAL A 159 4.96 4.73 12.07
CA VAL A 159 5.71 5.97 11.95
C VAL A 159 5.82 6.60 13.34
N ARG A 160 7.05 6.93 13.75
CA ARG A 160 7.37 7.42 15.10
C ARG A 160 7.73 8.91 15.11
N GLU A 161 8.23 9.39 13.98
CA GLU A 161 8.60 10.78 13.74
C GLU A 161 7.72 11.29 12.60
N SER A 162 7.24 12.53 12.67
CA SER A 162 6.47 13.14 11.59
C SER A 162 7.28 13.18 10.28
N SER A 163 6.60 13.07 9.14
CA SER A 163 7.23 13.25 7.85
C SER A 163 7.44 14.74 7.52
N ASP A 164 8.54 15.05 6.84
CA ASP A 164 8.77 16.36 6.20
C ASP A 164 8.15 16.42 4.78
N ASP A 165 7.59 15.32 4.29
CA ASP A 165 7.00 15.22 2.96
C ASP A 165 5.57 15.81 2.95
N PRO A 166 5.28 16.85 2.15
CA PRO A 166 3.97 17.50 2.15
C PRO A 166 2.82 16.61 1.64
N ASN A 167 3.16 15.47 1.03
CA ASN A 167 2.17 14.49 0.58
C ASN A 167 1.88 13.41 1.64
N ALA A 168 2.63 13.35 2.74
CA ALA A 168 2.34 12.41 3.82
C ALA A 168 1.00 12.78 4.48
N PRO A 169 0.18 11.78 4.89
CA PRO A 169 -1.06 12.06 5.60
C PRO A 169 -0.76 12.59 7.01
N ASP A 170 -1.66 13.42 7.56
CA ASP A 170 -1.47 14.05 8.88
C ASP A 170 -1.40 13.02 10.02
N GLU A 171 -2.11 11.89 9.87
CA GLU A 171 -2.07 10.74 10.77
C GLU A 171 -1.51 9.52 10.02
N GLU A 172 -0.28 9.11 10.35
CA GLU A 172 0.39 7.92 9.79
C GLU A 172 0.23 6.69 10.72
N ASP A 173 -1.02 6.38 11.08
CA ASP A 173 -1.33 5.27 11.99
C ASP A 173 -1.15 3.91 11.31
N GLY A 174 0.07 3.39 11.35
CA GLY A 174 0.41 2.02 10.96
C GLY A 174 0.14 1.71 9.48
N LEU A 175 1.07 2.10 8.60
CA LEU A 175 0.95 1.88 7.15
C LEU A 175 1.05 0.39 6.80
N PRO A 176 0.10 -0.21 6.03
CA PRO A 176 0.15 -1.63 5.70
C PRO A 176 1.30 -1.92 4.73
N CYS A 177 2.23 -2.79 5.11
CA CYS A 177 3.41 -3.11 4.30
C CYS A 177 3.07 -4.12 3.20
N PHE A 178 3.42 -3.82 1.94
CA PHE A 178 3.32 -4.67 0.75
C PHE A 178 1.91 -5.14 0.33
N SER A 179 1.01 -5.37 1.29
CA SER A 179 -0.38 -5.74 1.07
C SER A 179 -1.25 -5.12 2.17
N SER A 180 -2.51 -4.88 1.85
CA SER A 180 -3.50 -4.38 2.81
C SER A 180 -4.68 -5.33 2.85
N TYR A 181 -5.12 -5.68 4.06
CA TYR A 181 -6.42 -6.34 4.27
C TYR A 181 -7.59 -5.36 4.21
N ASP A 182 -7.30 -4.06 4.26
CA ASP A 182 -8.28 -3.00 4.08
C ASP A 182 -8.19 -2.47 2.64
N GLU A 183 -9.26 -2.62 1.87
CA GLU A 183 -9.37 -2.13 0.50
C GLU A 183 -9.39 -0.59 0.38
N ASN A 184 -9.59 0.14 1.47
CA ASN A 184 -9.36 1.60 1.50
C ASN A 184 -7.89 1.96 1.70
N ALA A 185 -7.10 1.09 2.33
CA ALA A 185 -5.69 1.36 2.55
C ALA A 185 -4.83 0.90 1.35
N LEU A 186 -3.85 1.73 1.01
CA LEU A 186 -2.88 1.46 -0.04
C LEU A 186 -1.60 0.87 0.58
N PRO A 187 -0.99 -0.15 -0.04
CA PRO A 187 0.22 -0.75 0.48
C PRO A 187 1.36 0.26 0.47
N ALA A 188 2.14 0.27 1.53
CA ALA A 188 3.38 1.01 1.64
C ALA A 188 4.59 0.07 1.49
N PHE A 189 5.69 0.60 1.01
CA PHE A 189 6.90 -0.18 0.77
C PHE A 189 8.01 0.28 1.71
N PRO A 190 8.28 -0.46 2.79
CA PRO A 190 9.32 -0.09 3.74
C PRO A 190 10.72 -0.25 3.15
N PHE A 191 11.64 0.63 3.53
CA PHE A 191 13.03 0.59 3.14
C PHE A 191 13.94 1.23 4.19
N HIS A 192 15.23 0.93 4.14
CA HIS A 192 16.25 1.62 4.96
C HIS A 192 16.76 2.87 4.24
N GLU A 193 16.99 3.96 4.97
CA GLU A 193 17.52 5.22 4.41
C GLU A 193 18.76 4.99 3.53
N THR A 194 19.71 4.16 4.00
CA THR A 194 20.93 3.83 3.27
C THR A 194 20.67 3.07 1.96
N CYS A 195 19.64 2.23 1.91
CA CYS A 195 19.26 1.54 0.67
C CYS A 195 18.66 2.51 -0.34
N TYR A 196 17.90 3.51 0.12
CA TYR A 196 17.31 4.54 -0.73
C TYR A 196 18.37 5.47 -1.33
N GLU A 197 19.39 5.85 -0.53
CA GLU A 197 20.57 6.56 -1.02
C GLU A 197 21.35 5.76 -2.08
N LEU A 198 21.49 4.44 -1.90
CA LEU A 198 22.12 3.56 -2.90
C LEU A 198 21.31 3.50 -4.20
N LEU A 199 19.98 3.51 -4.11
CA LEU A 199 19.11 3.61 -5.28
C LEU A 199 19.29 4.94 -6.01
N ALA A 200 19.31 6.07 -5.28
CA ALA A 200 19.58 7.39 -5.85
C ALA A 200 20.93 7.40 -6.60
N ARG A 201 21.96 6.84 -5.98
CA ARG A 201 23.29 6.73 -6.59
C ARG A 201 23.30 5.85 -7.83
N ALA A 202 22.53 4.76 -7.85
CA ALA A 202 22.39 3.91 -9.03
C ALA A 202 21.64 4.61 -10.19
N LEU A 203 20.70 5.50 -9.86
CA LEU A 203 19.92 6.26 -10.84
C LEU A 203 20.72 7.43 -11.42
N PHE A 204 21.35 8.23 -10.56
CA PHE A 204 21.87 9.57 -10.87
C PHE A 204 23.39 9.71 -10.70
N GLY A 205 24.07 8.72 -10.12
CA GLY A 205 25.50 8.76 -9.81
C GLY A 205 25.84 9.37 -8.44
N GLU A 206 24.86 9.98 -7.75
CA GLU A 206 25.00 10.63 -6.45
C GLU A 206 23.89 10.17 -5.49
N PRO A 207 24.10 10.21 -4.16
CA PRO A 207 23.11 9.75 -3.18
C PRO A 207 21.95 10.75 -2.95
N ASP A 208 21.69 11.68 -3.88
CA ASP A 208 20.62 12.67 -3.75
C ASP A 208 19.25 12.03 -3.98
N THR A 209 18.55 11.76 -2.88
CA THR A 209 17.23 11.12 -2.89
C THR A 209 16.12 12.05 -3.34
N THR A 210 16.32 13.38 -3.34
CA THR A 210 15.27 14.36 -3.70
C THR A 210 14.91 14.33 -5.19
N ARG A 211 15.81 13.79 -6.02
CA ARG A 211 15.64 13.63 -7.47
C ARG A 211 14.80 12.40 -7.87
N ILE A 212 14.50 11.52 -6.92
CA ILE A 212 13.70 10.32 -7.18
C ILE A 212 12.23 10.74 -7.27
N ASP A 213 11.61 10.49 -8.43
CA ASP A 213 10.18 10.57 -8.63
C ASP A 213 9.50 9.44 -7.85
N LYS A 214 8.87 9.83 -6.75
CA LYS A 214 8.20 8.92 -5.82
C LYS A 214 7.01 8.21 -6.47
N ASP A 215 6.27 8.89 -7.35
CA ASP A 215 5.08 8.32 -8.01
C ASP A 215 5.50 7.21 -8.97
N VAL A 216 6.57 7.45 -9.74
CA VAL A 216 7.17 6.45 -10.63
C VAL A 216 7.73 5.28 -9.82
N LEU A 217 8.42 5.54 -8.71
CA LEU A 217 8.94 4.46 -7.88
C LEU A 217 7.81 3.60 -7.29
N TYR A 218 6.74 4.23 -6.80
CA TYR A 218 5.56 3.53 -6.26
C TYR A 218 4.86 2.68 -7.34
N SER A 219 4.71 3.21 -8.56
CA SER A 219 4.12 2.46 -9.68
C SER A 219 4.98 1.27 -10.15
N ILE A 220 6.27 1.27 -9.85
CA ILE A 220 7.18 0.15 -10.12
C ILE A 220 7.12 -0.89 -9.00
N PHE A 221 7.06 -0.48 -7.73
CA PHE A 221 7.05 -1.42 -6.62
C PHE A 221 5.73 -2.21 -6.54
N THR A 222 4.60 -1.56 -6.84
CA THR A 222 3.28 -2.20 -6.79
C THR A 222 3.18 -3.51 -7.60
N PRO A 223 3.59 -3.57 -8.89
CA PRO A 223 3.53 -4.80 -9.67
C PRO A 223 4.66 -5.81 -9.37
N LEU A 224 5.69 -5.43 -8.61
CA LEU A 224 6.77 -6.34 -8.20
C LEU A 224 6.41 -7.17 -6.95
N CYS A 225 5.22 -6.95 -6.38
CA CYS A 225 4.70 -7.66 -5.21
C CYS A 225 3.50 -8.55 -5.57
N ASP A 226 3.54 -9.79 -5.08
CA ASP A 226 2.38 -10.68 -5.13
C ASP A 226 1.44 -10.42 -3.93
N ASP A 227 0.31 -11.14 -3.89
CA ASP A 227 -0.59 -11.05 -2.74
C ASP A 227 0.08 -11.65 -1.50
N TYR A 228 0.01 -10.93 -0.37
CA TYR A 228 0.70 -11.27 0.89
C TYR A 228 2.22 -11.29 0.84
N ALA A 229 2.80 -10.54 -0.10
CA ALA A 229 4.23 -10.32 -0.18
C ALA A 229 4.81 -9.78 1.12
N ARG A 230 6.03 -10.20 1.47
CA ARG A 230 6.82 -9.67 2.61
C ARG A 230 7.99 -8.79 2.14
N SER A 231 8.21 -8.76 0.84
CA SER A 231 9.26 -8.06 0.11
C SER A 231 8.81 -7.88 -1.35
N LEU A 232 9.67 -7.38 -2.24
CA LEU A 232 9.39 -7.41 -3.68
C LEU A 232 9.72 -8.82 -4.21
N ASP A 233 8.72 -9.66 -4.49
CA ASP A 233 8.91 -11.08 -4.84
C ASP A 233 9.63 -11.29 -6.17
N GLN A 234 9.48 -10.35 -7.10
CA GLN A 234 10.10 -10.40 -8.43
C GLN A 234 11.54 -9.84 -8.46
N VAL A 235 12.14 -9.59 -7.29
CA VAL A 235 13.48 -9.02 -7.16
C VAL A 235 14.45 -10.02 -6.52
N ASP A 236 15.60 -10.24 -7.16
CA ASP A 236 16.65 -11.09 -6.57
C ASP A 236 17.48 -10.30 -5.55
N TYR A 237 17.27 -10.58 -4.26
CA TYR A 237 18.01 -10.02 -3.12
C TYR A 237 19.41 -10.61 -2.88
N GLY A 238 19.90 -11.48 -3.79
CA GLY A 238 21.22 -12.08 -3.74
C GLY A 238 21.29 -13.37 -2.90
N GLY A 239 20.18 -14.08 -2.76
CA GLY A 239 20.11 -15.43 -2.17
C GLY A 239 20.47 -15.52 -0.69
N ILE A 240 20.03 -14.55 0.12
CA ILE A 240 20.15 -14.61 1.59
C ILE A 240 19.10 -15.55 2.19
N GLU A 241 19.45 -16.27 3.26
CA GLU A 241 18.55 -17.25 3.90
C GLU A 241 17.73 -16.67 5.05
N GLY A 242 18.06 -15.46 5.53
CA GLY A 242 17.39 -14.86 6.70
C GLY A 242 15.93 -14.43 6.48
N ILE A 243 15.43 -14.42 5.23
CA ILE A 243 14.07 -14.03 4.86
C ILE A 243 13.13 -15.24 5.05
N ASP A 244 12.33 -15.25 6.12
CA ASP A 244 11.32 -16.29 6.38
C ASP A 244 10.01 -15.67 6.95
N GLN A 245 9.22 -16.43 7.72
CA GLN A 245 8.07 -15.92 8.49
C GLN A 245 8.52 -14.90 9.54
N THR A 246 9.69 -15.10 10.16
CA THR A 246 10.36 -14.12 10.99
C THR A 246 11.84 -14.06 10.62
N TRP A 247 12.48 -12.90 10.80
CA TRP A 247 13.88 -12.75 10.46
C TRP A 247 14.76 -13.76 11.21
N GLU A 248 15.50 -14.57 10.45
CA GLU A 248 16.47 -15.50 11.01
C GLU A 248 17.90 -14.94 10.95
N CYS A 249 18.59 -14.95 12.10
CA CYS A 249 20.00 -14.58 12.15
C CYS A 249 20.88 -15.79 11.75
N ILE A 250 21.23 -15.85 10.46
CA ILE A 250 22.04 -16.94 9.90
C ILE A 250 23.53 -16.72 10.15
N GLN A 251 24.15 -17.65 10.88
CA GLN A 251 25.59 -17.66 11.13
C GLN A 251 26.37 -17.85 9.83
N GLY A 252 27.30 -16.95 9.54
CA GLY A 252 28.01 -16.90 8.26
C GLY A 252 27.39 -15.95 7.22
N GLU A 253 26.20 -15.39 7.48
CA GLU A 253 25.59 -14.34 6.65
C GLU A 253 25.60 -12.97 7.34
N GLU A 254 26.52 -12.73 8.27
CA GLU A 254 26.69 -11.46 8.97
C GLU A 254 26.85 -10.27 8.01
N TYR A 255 27.39 -10.52 6.81
CA TYR A 255 27.48 -9.50 5.77
C TYR A 255 26.10 -8.92 5.38
N SER A 256 25.01 -9.70 5.44
CA SER A 256 23.68 -9.27 5.00
C SER A 256 23.10 -8.11 5.82
N VAL A 257 23.52 -8.01 7.09
CA VAL A 257 23.07 -7.01 8.07
C VAL A 257 24.14 -5.96 8.41
N CYS A 258 25.35 -6.13 7.88
CA CYS A 258 26.44 -5.17 8.05
C CYS A 258 26.17 -3.88 7.24
N ASP A 259 26.43 -2.72 7.83
CA ASP A 259 26.20 -1.43 7.19
C ASP A 259 26.92 -1.34 5.84
N PRO A 260 26.19 -1.14 4.72
CA PRO A 260 26.81 -1.03 3.40
C PRO A 260 27.77 0.17 3.29
N TYR A 261 27.68 1.17 4.17
CA TYR A 261 28.59 2.31 4.24
C TYR A 261 29.73 2.15 5.26
N SER A 262 29.82 1.00 5.94
CA SER A 262 30.96 0.73 6.84
C SER A 262 32.25 0.58 6.02
N THR A 263 33.06 1.65 5.99
CA THR A 263 34.30 1.75 5.19
C THR A 263 35.53 2.02 6.05
N ALA A 264 35.37 2.12 7.37
CA ALA A 264 36.46 2.40 8.29
C ALA A 264 37.54 1.31 8.20
N GLY A 265 38.77 1.70 7.83
CA GLY A 265 39.89 0.77 7.68
C GLY A 265 39.96 0.04 6.34
N VAL A 266 39.00 0.23 5.43
CA VAL A 266 38.95 -0.51 4.15
C VAL A 266 40.15 -0.16 3.25
N SER A 267 40.49 1.12 3.09
CA SER A 267 41.62 1.54 2.25
C SER A 267 42.96 1.02 2.79
N GLN A 268 43.22 1.17 4.10
CA GLN A 268 44.45 0.63 4.72
C GLN A 268 44.51 -0.89 4.62
N TYR A 269 43.37 -1.58 4.78
CA TYR A 269 43.30 -3.01 4.60
C TYR A 269 43.62 -3.42 3.16
N LEU A 270 43.04 -2.75 2.15
CA LEU A 270 43.29 -3.03 0.73
C LEU A 270 44.77 -2.85 0.36
N GLU A 271 45.42 -1.79 0.82
CA GLU A 271 46.85 -1.57 0.63
C GLU A 271 47.67 -2.73 1.24
N SER A 272 47.28 -3.21 2.42
CA SER A 272 47.98 -4.32 3.10
C SER A 272 47.85 -5.68 2.39
N ILE A 273 46.78 -5.88 1.61
CA ILE A 273 46.51 -7.14 0.91
C ILE A 273 46.70 -7.04 -0.60
N LEU A 274 47.19 -5.90 -1.11
CA LEU A 274 47.38 -5.67 -2.54
C LEU A 274 48.39 -6.67 -3.10
N PRO A 275 48.01 -7.55 -4.05
CA PRO A 275 48.92 -8.54 -4.58
C PRO A 275 50.00 -7.88 -5.45
N ALA A 276 51.28 -8.14 -5.14
CA ALA A 276 52.42 -7.70 -5.96
C ALA A 276 52.32 -8.19 -7.43
N SER A 277 51.60 -9.29 -7.67
CA SER A 277 51.32 -9.81 -9.02
C SER A 277 50.40 -8.95 -9.88
N LEU A 278 49.76 -7.92 -9.31
CA LEU A 278 48.99 -6.91 -10.05
C LEU A 278 49.91 -5.85 -10.69
N LEU A 279 51.14 -5.73 -10.18
CA LEU A 279 52.14 -4.75 -10.62
C LEU A 279 53.09 -5.29 -11.70
N ASN A 280 52.95 -6.57 -12.09
CA ASN A 280 53.84 -7.22 -13.05
C ASN A 280 53.03 -7.82 -14.22
N HIS A 281 53.30 -7.36 -15.44
CA HIS A 281 52.77 -7.95 -16.66
C HIS A 281 53.23 -9.42 -16.80
N THR A 282 52.32 -10.34 -17.06
CA THR A 282 52.67 -11.76 -17.26
C THR A 282 52.19 -12.23 -18.61
N GLU A 283 52.94 -13.16 -19.21
CA GLU A 283 52.65 -13.72 -20.53
C GLU A 283 51.24 -14.29 -20.62
N SER A 284 50.63 -14.13 -21.80
CA SER A 284 49.30 -14.66 -22.08
C SER A 284 49.31 -16.19 -21.93
N PRO A 285 48.31 -16.80 -21.25
CA PRO A 285 48.26 -18.25 -21.10
C PRO A 285 48.21 -18.95 -22.47
N ASP A 286 48.86 -20.10 -22.61
CA ASP A 286 48.79 -20.91 -23.83
C ASP A 286 47.34 -21.43 -24.04
N LEU A 287 46.68 -20.90 -25.07
CA LEU A 287 45.29 -21.21 -25.41
C LEU A 287 45.18 -22.32 -26.48
N SER A 288 46.27 -22.99 -26.83
CA SER A 288 46.35 -24.05 -27.86
C SER A 288 45.36 -25.21 -27.65
N LYS A 289 44.91 -25.43 -26.41
CA LYS A 289 43.99 -26.51 -26.00
C LYS A 289 42.49 -26.15 -26.05
N LYS A 290 42.12 -24.90 -26.37
CA LYS A 290 40.72 -24.47 -26.42
C LYS A 290 40.08 -24.78 -27.79
N ILE A 291 38.76 -24.94 -27.80
CA ILE A 291 37.96 -25.13 -29.02
C ILE A 291 38.15 -23.90 -29.92
N THR A 292 38.70 -24.11 -31.11
CA THR A 292 38.99 -23.04 -32.10
C THR A 292 37.83 -22.74 -33.04
N TYR A 293 36.86 -23.66 -33.16
CA TYR A 293 35.63 -23.46 -33.93
C TYR A 293 34.56 -22.81 -33.06
N ASP A 294 34.54 -21.48 -33.06
CA ASP A 294 33.66 -20.67 -32.22
C ASP A 294 32.66 -19.89 -33.08
N PRO A 295 31.33 -20.12 -32.94
CA PRO A 295 30.32 -19.40 -33.72
C PRO A 295 30.35 -17.88 -33.47
N LEU A 296 30.87 -17.43 -32.32
CA LEU A 296 30.99 -16.01 -31.99
C LEU A 296 32.04 -15.29 -32.84
N THR A 297 32.90 -16.01 -33.56
CA THR A 297 33.84 -15.42 -34.54
C THR A 297 33.14 -14.67 -35.68
N LYS A 298 31.83 -14.94 -35.89
CA LYS A 298 30.99 -14.23 -36.86
C LYS A 298 30.54 -12.85 -36.37
N LEU A 299 30.65 -12.57 -35.08
CA LEU A 299 30.29 -11.27 -34.52
C LEU A 299 31.44 -10.28 -34.66
N PRO A 300 31.18 -9.02 -35.08
CA PRO A 300 32.15 -7.95 -34.98
C PRO A 300 32.62 -7.75 -33.53
N TYR A 301 33.88 -7.35 -33.37
CA TYR A 301 34.52 -7.13 -32.06
C TYR A 301 33.70 -6.20 -31.16
N ASP A 302 33.19 -5.09 -31.72
CA ASP A 302 32.42 -4.08 -30.97
C ASP A 302 31.11 -4.66 -30.41
N ILE A 303 30.42 -5.48 -31.22
CA ILE A 303 29.18 -6.15 -30.81
C ILE A 303 29.48 -7.15 -29.70
N LEU A 304 30.57 -7.91 -29.83
CA LEU A 304 30.98 -8.84 -28.77
C LEU A 304 31.28 -8.10 -27.46
N HIS A 305 31.97 -6.98 -27.52
CA HIS A 305 32.31 -6.15 -26.35
C HIS A 305 31.08 -5.58 -25.66
N ILE A 306 30.09 -5.12 -26.41
CA ILE A 306 28.79 -4.69 -25.87
C ILE A 306 28.10 -5.86 -25.18
N LEU A 307 27.98 -7.02 -25.85
CA LEU A 307 27.30 -8.20 -25.30
C LEU A 307 27.91 -8.64 -23.96
N VAL A 308 29.24 -8.78 -23.89
CA VAL A 308 29.91 -9.22 -22.66
C VAL A 308 29.78 -8.21 -21.52
N GLN A 309 29.67 -6.91 -21.82
CA GLN A 309 29.41 -5.88 -20.80
C GLN A 309 28.03 -6.00 -20.16
N HIS A 310 27.06 -6.64 -20.82
CA HIS A 310 25.74 -6.92 -20.25
C HIS A 310 25.67 -8.22 -19.45
N LEU A 311 26.65 -9.13 -19.59
CA LEU A 311 26.66 -10.39 -18.84
C LEU A 311 27.01 -10.20 -17.36
N PRO A 312 26.45 -11.03 -16.45
CA PRO A 312 26.95 -11.17 -15.10
C PRO A 312 28.42 -11.63 -15.09
N PRO A 313 29.25 -11.21 -14.11
CA PRO A 313 30.64 -11.65 -14.02
C PRO A 313 30.83 -13.17 -14.08
N LYS A 314 29.96 -13.94 -13.40
CA LYS A 314 30.01 -15.41 -13.39
C LYS A 314 29.86 -16.00 -14.79
N ASP A 315 28.90 -15.51 -15.56
CA ASP A 315 28.59 -16.04 -16.89
C ASP A 315 29.64 -15.60 -17.90
N PHE A 316 30.10 -14.35 -17.81
CA PHE A 316 31.22 -13.88 -18.62
C PHE A 316 32.51 -14.68 -18.35
N LEU A 317 32.83 -14.97 -17.08
CA LEU A 317 33.99 -15.81 -16.75
C LEU A 317 33.83 -17.25 -17.24
N SER A 318 32.60 -17.78 -17.25
CA SER A 318 32.29 -19.09 -17.82
C SER A 318 32.45 -19.08 -19.34
N LEU A 319 31.99 -18.02 -20.00
CA LEU A 319 32.16 -17.80 -21.44
C LEU A 319 33.64 -17.65 -21.81
N LEU A 320 34.44 -16.91 -21.02
CA LEU A 320 35.88 -16.81 -21.19
C LEU A 320 36.57 -18.17 -21.07
N ARG A 321 36.08 -19.07 -20.22
CA ARG A 321 36.62 -20.44 -20.12
C ARG A 321 36.26 -21.26 -21.35
N ALA A 322 35.00 -21.17 -21.82
CA ALA A 322 34.47 -21.97 -22.92
C ALA A 322 34.93 -21.52 -24.32
N SER A 323 35.07 -20.21 -24.54
CA SER A 323 35.33 -19.61 -25.85
C SER A 323 36.77 -19.11 -26.00
N TRP A 324 37.44 -19.60 -27.04
CA TRP A 324 38.75 -19.09 -27.44
C TRP A 324 38.66 -17.66 -28.01
N TYR A 325 37.69 -17.41 -28.89
CA TYR A 325 37.55 -16.11 -29.55
C TYR A 325 37.27 -14.99 -28.55
N VAL A 326 36.37 -15.21 -27.59
CA VAL A 326 36.06 -14.24 -26.53
C VAL A 326 37.28 -13.98 -25.65
N THR A 327 38.06 -15.02 -25.32
CA THR A 327 39.31 -14.86 -24.55
C THR A 327 40.30 -13.95 -25.28
N LYS A 328 40.49 -14.17 -26.58
CA LYS A 328 41.42 -13.38 -27.39
C LYS A 328 40.93 -11.95 -27.57
N SER A 329 39.65 -11.77 -27.92
CA SER A 329 39.05 -10.46 -28.18
C SER A 329 38.90 -9.58 -26.93
N THR A 330 38.93 -10.15 -25.72
CA THR A 330 38.85 -9.38 -24.47
C THR A 330 40.20 -9.24 -23.76
N ASN A 331 41.31 -9.66 -24.38
CA ASN A 331 42.63 -9.62 -23.72
C ASN A 331 43.23 -8.21 -23.62
N ASP A 332 42.59 -7.22 -24.23
CA ASP A 332 43.00 -5.82 -24.17
C ASP A 332 42.78 -5.21 -22.76
N ASN A 333 43.75 -4.42 -22.29
CA ASN A 333 43.73 -3.85 -20.95
C ASN A 333 42.66 -2.75 -20.80
N ALA A 334 42.36 -2.00 -21.87
CA ALA A 334 41.33 -0.97 -21.85
C ALA A 334 39.92 -1.58 -21.70
N PHE A 335 39.68 -2.75 -22.30
CA PHE A 335 38.46 -3.53 -22.04
C PHE A 335 38.30 -3.84 -20.55
N TRP A 336 39.32 -4.41 -19.89
CA TRP A 336 39.23 -4.78 -18.47
C TRP A 336 39.12 -3.57 -17.55
N LYS A 337 39.78 -2.45 -17.87
CA LYS A 337 39.61 -1.18 -17.16
C LYS A 337 38.16 -0.70 -17.24
N SER A 338 37.56 -0.75 -18.44
CA SER A 338 36.14 -0.41 -18.65
C SER A 338 35.19 -1.38 -17.92
N PHE A 339 35.47 -2.69 -17.97
CA PHE A 339 34.67 -3.73 -17.32
C PHE A 339 34.72 -3.60 -15.79
N LEU A 340 35.89 -3.32 -15.23
CA LEU A 340 36.10 -3.07 -13.80
C LEU A 340 35.30 -1.85 -13.32
N ARG A 341 35.38 -0.74 -14.07
CA ARG A 341 34.62 0.49 -13.79
C ARG A 341 33.12 0.21 -13.71
N ARG A 342 32.58 -0.52 -14.68
CA ARG A 342 31.14 -0.80 -14.75
C ARG A 342 30.66 -1.81 -13.71
N LYS A 343 31.40 -2.90 -13.48
CA LYS A 343 30.92 -4.06 -12.71
C LYS A 343 31.30 -4.05 -11.24
N ILE A 344 32.32 -3.29 -10.84
CA ILE A 344 32.80 -3.24 -9.45
C ILE A 344 32.84 -1.81 -8.93
N MET A 345 33.49 -0.87 -9.62
CA MET A 345 33.70 0.48 -9.09
C MET A 345 32.39 1.24 -8.86
N SER A 346 31.36 0.94 -9.65
CA SER A 346 29.99 1.46 -9.46
C SER A 346 29.43 1.20 -8.05
N CYS A 347 29.80 0.09 -7.41
CA CYS A 347 29.40 -0.25 -6.04
C CYS A 347 30.56 -0.23 -5.03
N PHE A 348 31.80 -0.01 -5.47
CA PHE A 348 32.98 0.01 -4.62
C PHE A 348 33.89 1.17 -5.03
N TRP A 349 33.42 2.38 -4.76
CA TRP A 349 34.08 3.62 -5.18
C TRP A 349 35.35 3.94 -4.38
N GLU A 350 35.52 3.37 -3.18
CA GLU A 350 36.73 3.55 -2.36
C GLU A 350 37.99 2.98 -3.04
N ILE A 351 37.84 2.18 -4.10
CA ILE A 351 38.94 1.67 -4.90
C ILE A 351 39.46 2.69 -5.93
N GLU A 352 38.73 3.79 -6.19
CA GLU A 352 39.13 4.82 -7.17
C GLU A 352 40.49 5.43 -6.82
N ASP A 353 40.68 5.85 -5.57
CA ASP A 353 41.94 6.42 -5.08
C ASP A 353 43.13 5.46 -5.26
N LEU A 354 42.88 4.16 -5.10
CA LEU A 354 43.89 3.13 -5.30
C LEU A 354 44.23 2.96 -6.79
N LEU A 355 43.22 3.03 -7.66
CA LEU A 355 43.36 2.80 -9.10
C LEU A 355 43.85 4.03 -9.88
N ASP A 356 43.71 5.24 -9.33
CA ASP A 356 44.22 6.46 -9.95
C ASP A 356 45.75 6.59 -9.85
N ASN A 357 46.36 5.90 -8.88
CA ASN A 357 47.80 5.93 -8.62
C ASN A 357 48.55 4.69 -9.15
N VAL A 358 47.96 3.91 -10.05
CA VAL A 358 48.58 2.68 -10.56
C VAL A 358 49.56 2.95 -11.72
N PRO A 359 50.65 2.16 -11.84
CA PRO A 359 51.56 2.20 -12.99
C PRO A 359 50.88 1.95 -14.35
N GLU A 360 51.50 2.39 -15.45
CA GLU A 360 50.99 2.19 -16.82
C GLU A 360 50.83 0.72 -17.21
N ASP A 361 51.63 -0.18 -16.62
CA ASP A 361 51.66 -1.62 -16.86
C ASP A 361 50.73 -2.44 -15.92
N PHE A 362 49.83 -1.76 -15.20
CA PHE A 362 48.89 -2.40 -14.28
C PHE A 362 47.93 -3.38 -14.99
N ASP A 363 47.82 -4.61 -14.47
CA ASP A 363 46.96 -5.67 -15.03
C ASP A 363 45.51 -5.54 -14.53
N PHE A 364 44.66 -4.83 -15.29
CA PHE A 364 43.26 -4.63 -14.94
C PHE A 364 42.44 -5.92 -14.95
N LYS A 365 42.85 -6.94 -15.71
CA LYS A 365 42.16 -8.24 -15.73
C LYS A 365 42.35 -8.96 -14.41
N ARG A 366 43.58 -9.04 -13.89
CA ARG A 366 43.85 -9.63 -12.58
C ARG A 366 43.24 -8.81 -11.45
N ALA A 367 43.32 -7.48 -11.53
CA ALA A 367 42.68 -6.61 -10.56
C ALA A 367 41.17 -6.87 -10.51
N PHE A 368 40.51 -6.99 -11.67
CA PHE A 368 39.11 -7.37 -11.75
C PHE A 368 38.84 -8.73 -11.10
N LEU A 369 39.59 -9.78 -11.44
CA LEU A 369 39.37 -11.12 -10.88
C LEU A 369 39.56 -11.14 -9.36
N TRP A 370 40.57 -10.43 -8.86
CA TRP A 370 40.88 -10.30 -7.45
C TRP A 370 39.78 -9.54 -6.70
N LEU A 371 39.42 -8.33 -7.15
CA LEU A 371 38.36 -7.51 -6.57
C LEU A 371 37.01 -8.22 -6.64
N ASN A 372 36.69 -8.84 -7.78
CA ASN A 372 35.44 -9.58 -7.95
C ASN A 372 35.33 -10.68 -6.90
N ARG A 373 36.42 -11.43 -6.64
CA ARG A 373 36.45 -12.49 -5.63
C ARG A 373 36.31 -11.93 -4.21
N LEU A 374 36.94 -10.80 -3.91
CA LEU A 374 36.94 -10.20 -2.58
C LEU A 374 35.58 -9.60 -2.19
N THR A 375 34.90 -8.95 -3.13
CA THR A 375 33.65 -8.22 -2.87
C THR A 375 32.39 -9.04 -3.13
N THR A 376 32.51 -10.27 -3.65
CA THR A 376 31.36 -11.17 -3.82
C THR A 376 30.90 -11.71 -2.47
N CYS A 377 29.60 -11.57 -2.17
CA CYS A 377 28.95 -12.19 -1.01
C CYS A 377 29.20 -13.69 -0.98
N ARG A 378 29.74 -14.20 0.13
CA ARG A 378 30.02 -15.62 0.32
C ARG A 378 29.69 -16.00 1.75
N PHE A 379 29.09 -17.17 1.91
CA PHE A 379 28.80 -17.72 3.22
C PHE A 379 30.08 -17.86 4.07
N GLY A 380 30.03 -17.34 5.30
CA GLY A 380 31.13 -17.22 6.26
C GLY A 380 32.22 -16.25 5.82
N MET A 381 31.85 -15.16 5.15
CA MET A 381 32.73 -14.02 4.91
C MET A 381 32.92 -13.22 6.20
N GLU A 382 34.15 -12.79 6.47
CA GLU A 382 34.51 -12.04 7.68
C GLU A 382 35.41 -10.85 7.30
N GLY A 383 35.44 -9.82 8.15
CA GLY A 383 36.40 -8.71 8.06
C GLY A 383 35.88 -7.44 7.38
N TYR A 384 36.79 -6.54 7.03
CA TYR A 384 36.50 -5.15 6.61
C TYR A 384 35.66 -5.02 5.33
N LEU A 385 35.60 -6.05 4.49
CA LEU A 385 34.86 -6.00 3.21
C LEU A 385 33.40 -6.47 3.32
N MET A 386 32.91 -6.84 4.50
CA MET A 386 31.51 -7.27 4.67
C MET A 386 30.51 -6.17 4.26
N GLY A 387 30.75 -4.92 4.65
CA GLY A 387 29.92 -3.78 4.25
C GLY A 387 29.91 -3.60 2.72
N ILE A 388 31.08 -3.70 2.07
CA ILE A 388 31.20 -3.63 0.61
C ILE A 388 30.47 -4.79 -0.08
N ALA A 389 30.54 -6.00 0.49
CA ALA A 389 29.80 -7.15 -0.04
C ALA A 389 28.29 -6.91 0.06
N ASN A 390 27.79 -6.42 1.20
CA ASN A 390 26.37 -6.08 1.35
C ASN A 390 25.95 -4.97 0.38
N ARG A 391 26.77 -3.92 0.26
CA ARG A 391 26.52 -2.83 -0.68
C ARG A 391 26.43 -3.33 -2.11
N ARG A 392 27.32 -4.22 -2.54
CA ARG A 392 27.27 -4.85 -3.87
C ARG A 392 26.00 -5.67 -4.08
N ARG A 393 25.52 -6.38 -3.06
CA ARG A 393 24.25 -7.12 -3.08
C ARG A 393 23.07 -6.18 -3.28
N ILE A 394 22.97 -5.12 -2.49
CA ILE A 394 21.92 -4.09 -2.60
C ILE A 394 22.02 -3.37 -3.94
N TRP A 395 23.22 -3.06 -4.41
CA TRP A 395 23.44 -2.44 -5.71
C TRP A 395 22.88 -3.28 -6.86
N ASN A 396 23.04 -4.60 -6.81
CA ASN A 396 22.46 -5.50 -7.82
C ASN A 396 20.92 -5.47 -7.80
N VAL A 397 20.30 -5.27 -6.63
CA VAL A 397 18.85 -5.03 -6.52
C VAL A 397 18.49 -3.71 -7.19
N CYS A 398 19.20 -2.62 -6.89
CA CYS A 398 18.98 -1.33 -7.53
C CYS A 398 19.11 -1.41 -9.07
N GLN A 399 20.07 -2.19 -9.59
CA GLN A 399 20.26 -2.38 -11.04
C GLN A 399 19.10 -3.14 -11.72
N GLN A 400 18.27 -3.89 -10.98
CA GLN A 400 17.04 -4.49 -11.50
C GLN A 400 15.91 -3.44 -11.61
N ILE A 401 15.88 -2.46 -10.71
CA ILE A 401 14.85 -1.41 -10.64
C ILE A 401 15.14 -0.25 -11.60
N VAL A 402 16.41 0.14 -11.75
CA VAL A 402 16.84 1.29 -12.58
C VAL A 402 16.30 1.25 -14.01
N PRO A 403 16.32 0.12 -14.76
CA PRO A 403 15.75 0.06 -16.10
C PRO A 403 14.23 0.31 -16.14
N LEU A 404 13.50 -0.19 -15.14
CA LEU A 404 12.05 0.00 -15.02
C LEU A 404 11.73 1.48 -14.76
N TYR A 405 12.51 2.10 -13.87
CA TYR A 405 12.42 3.52 -13.56
C TYR A 405 12.66 4.39 -14.79
N ARG A 406 13.79 4.19 -15.48
CA ARG A 406 14.12 4.95 -16.70
C ARG A 406 13.11 4.80 -17.82
N LYS A 407 12.39 3.67 -17.90
CA LYS A 407 11.32 3.44 -18.89
C LYS A 407 10.05 4.22 -18.57
N GLN A 408 9.75 4.44 -17.29
CA GLN A 408 8.50 5.06 -16.83
C GLN A 408 8.61 6.55 -16.54
N VAL A 409 9.81 7.04 -16.20
CA VAL A 409 10.05 8.48 -16.14
C VAL A 409 9.74 9.07 -17.51
N PRO A 410 8.75 9.98 -17.61
CA PRO A 410 8.46 10.64 -18.87
C PRO A 410 9.74 11.26 -19.43
N GLU A 411 10.01 11.11 -20.73
CA GLU A 411 11.07 11.88 -21.41
C GLU A 411 10.68 13.36 -21.45
N ASN A 412 10.56 14.01 -20.29
CA ASN A 412 10.34 15.44 -20.15
C ASN A 412 9.36 16.04 -21.18
N ASP A 413 8.25 15.35 -21.51
CA ASP A 413 7.26 15.83 -22.48
C ASP A 413 6.55 17.11 -21.96
N LEU A 414 6.63 17.36 -20.66
CA LEU A 414 6.16 18.60 -20.02
C LEU A 414 7.24 19.71 -19.99
N ALA A 415 8.51 19.38 -20.23
CA ALA A 415 9.57 20.36 -20.47
C ALA A 415 9.68 20.76 -21.95
N GLY A 416 9.00 20.03 -22.85
CA GLY A 416 8.97 20.26 -24.30
C GLY A 416 8.20 21.50 -24.76
N SER A 417 7.44 22.17 -23.89
CA SER A 417 6.98 23.53 -24.19
C SER A 417 8.01 24.54 -23.68
N GLN A 418 8.57 25.35 -24.58
CA GLN A 418 9.20 26.65 -24.24
C GLN A 418 8.19 27.65 -23.64
N ASP A 419 6.98 27.18 -23.30
CA ASP A 419 5.85 27.95 -22.83
C ASP A 419 5.93 28.08 -21.30
N GLU A 420 6.42 29.23 -20.87
CA GLU A 420 6.59 29.58 -19.46
C GLU A 420 5.25 29.71 -18.73
N GLU A 421 4.17 30.09 -19.43
CA GLU A 421 2.83 30.21 -18.86
C GLU A 421 2.29 28.82 -18.49
N ALA A 422 2.43 27.83 -19.37
CA ALA A 422 2.02 26.46 -19.10
C ALA A 422 2.74 25.85 -17.88
N ARG A 423 4.04 26.17 -17.70
CA ARG A 423 4.81 25.74 -16.52
C ARG A 423 4.33 26.42 -15.25
N THR A 424 4.03 27.72 -15.32
CA THR A 424 3.49 28.49 -14.19
C THR A 424 2.12 27.97 -13.77
N ILE A 425 1.24 27.67 -14.73
CA ILE A 425 -0.07 27.05 -14.48
C ILE A 425 0.11 25.68 -13.80
N LEU A 426 1.04 24.85 -14.30
CA LEU A 426 1.31 23.55 -13.69
C LEU A 426 1.82 23.68 -12.26
N GLN A 427 2.79 24.56 -12.00
CA GLN A 427 3.38 24.74 -10.67
C GLN A 427 2.36 25.25 -9.63
N SER A 428 1.38 26.05 -10.06
CA SER A 428 0.28 26.55 -9.22
C SER A 428 -0.92 25.59 -9.12
N SER A 429 -0.92 24.52 -9.92
CA SER A 429 -2.02 23.56 -9.96
C SER A 429 -2.04 22.66 -8.71
N ALA A 430 -3.25 22.40 -8.22
CA ALA A 430 -3.50 21.42 -7.17
C ALA A 430 -4.51 20.37 -7.62
N SER A 431 -4.44 19.19 -7.03
CA SER A 431 -5.45 18.14 -7.13
C SER A 431 -5.96 17.82 -5.73
N LEU A 432 -7.16 18.29 -5.41
CA LEU A 432 -7.73 18.16 -4.05
C LEU A 432 -8.33 16.79 -3.75
N TYR A 433 -8.63 16.00 -4.78
CA TYR A 433 -9.23 14.68 -4.65
C TYR A 433 -9.03 13.86 -5.93
N MET A 434 -8.61 12.61 -5.79
CA MET A 434 -8.33 11.70 -6.90
C MET A 434 -8.86 10.28 -6.62
N PRO A 435 -10.18 10.08 -6.67
CA PRO A 435 -10.79 8.84 -6.25
C PRO A 435 -10.59 7.69 -7.23
N MET A 436 -10.73 6.47 -6.71
CA MET A 436 -10.83 5.23 -7.46
C MET A 436 -12.09 5.20 -8.31
N VAL A 437 -11.94 4.91 -9.60
CA VAL A 437 -13.03 4.86 -10.60
C VAL A 437 -13.10 3.51 -11.32
N ALA A 438 -12.25 2.56 -10.94
CA ALA A 438 -12.30 1.18 -11.42
C ALA A 438 -12.04 0.18 -10.27
N PHE A 439 -12.80 -0.91 -10.23
CA PHE A 439 -12.68 -1.98 -9.25
C PHE A 439 -12.89 -3.35 -9.92
N PRO A 440 -12.13 -4.42 -9.63
CA PRO A 440 -11.05 -4.53 -8.63
C PRO A 440 -9.87 -3.60 -8.84
N ARG A 441 -9.04 -3.43 -7.81
CA ARG A 441 -7.85 -2.59 -7.86
C ARG A 441 -6.87 -3.12 -8.92
N ILE A 442 -6.49 -2.25 -9.85
CA ILE A 442 -5.52 -2.60 -10.91
C ILE A 442 -4.09 -2.35 -10.40
N LYS A 443 -3.28 -3.41 -10.26
CA LYS A 443 -1.90 -3.34 -9.73
C LYS A 443 -0.95 -2.56 -10.63
N GLU A 444 -1.01 -2.80 -11.95
CA GLU A 444 -0.15 -2.15 -12.94
C GLU A 444 -0.71 -0.80 -13.39
N ALA A 445 -0.69 0.21 -12.51
CA ALA A 445 -1.17 1.55 -12.83
C ALA A 445 -0.16 2.63 -12.49
N ARG A 446 0.11 3.53 -13.46
CA ARG A 446 1.01 4.68 -13.30
C ARG A 446 0.24 5.97 -13.10
N THR A 447 0.76 6.87 -12.26
CA THR A 447 0.22 8.23 -12.16
C THR A 447 0.59 9.03 -13.40
N VAL A 448 -0.39 9.72 -13.97
CA VAL A 448 -0.23 10.60 -15.13
C VAL A 448 -0.95 11.91 -14.84
N SER A 449 -0.36 13.01 -15.28
CA SER A 449 -0.98 14.34 -15.24
C SER A 449 -0.93 14.97 -16.62
N THR A 450 -2.00 15.65 -17.02
CA THR A 450 -2.09 16.31 -18.33
C THR A 450 -2.75 17.66 -18.17
N LEU A 451 -2.07 18.71 -18.64
CA LEU A 451 -2.65 20.04 -18.77
C LEU A 451 -3.54 20.12 -20.01
N PHE A 452 -4.79 20.48 -19.78
CA PHE A 452 -5.74 20.86 -20.81
C PHE A 452 -5.67 22.33 -21.16
N ILE A 453 -5.20 23.21 -20.27
CA ILE A 453 -4.99 24.64 -20.49
C ILE A 453 -3.48 24.92 -20.44
N ARG A 454 -2.93 25.56 -21.48
CA ARG A 454 -1.51 25.95 -21.55
C ARG A 454 -1.32 27.46 -21.47
N SER A 455 -2.36 28.22 -21.84
CA SER A 455 -2.46 29.66 -21.65
C SER A 455 -3.87 29.99 -21.17
N TRP A 456 -4.03 31.00 -20.32
CA TRP A 456 -5.32 31.41 -19.77
C TRP A 456 -6.34 31.83 -20.84
N ASP A 457 -5.87 32.27 -22.00
CA ASP A 457 -6.71 32.54 -23.18
C ASP A 457 -7.47 31.30 -23.68
N ASP A 458 -7.01 30.09 -23.37
CA ASP A 458 -7.68 28.86 -23.81
C ASP A 458 -9.05 28.67 -23.16
N ILE A 459 -9.27 29.18 -21.94
CA ILE A 459 -10.56 29.11 -21.24
C ILE A 459 -11.64 29.90 -22.00
N SER A 460 -11.24 30.98 -22.65
CA SER A 460 -12.15 31.82 -23.43
C SER A 460 -12.43 31.23 -24.81
N LYS A 461 -11.62 30.30 -25.33
CA LYS A 461 -11.78 29.76 -26.69
C LYS A 461 -12.82 28.63 -26.75
N PRO A 462 -13.56 28.50 -27.86
CA PRO A 462 -14.37 27.31 -28.09
C PRO A 462 -13.46 26.09 -28.26
N CYS A 463 -13.86 24.95 -27.71
CA CYS A 463 -13.08 23.72 -27.80
C CYS A 463 -13.96 22.48 -27.94
N LEU A 464 -13.34 21.39 -28.38
CA LEU A 464 -13.98 20.09 -28.46
C LEU A 464 -13.50 19.20 -27.31
N PHE A 465 -14.44 18.74 -26.48
CA PHE A 465 -14.17 17.78 -25.42
C PHE A 465 -14.53 16.37 -25.90
N GLU A 466 -13.60 15.44 -25.79
CA GLU A 466 -13.69 14.10 -26.36
C GLU A 466 -13.38 13.03 -25.31
N THR A 467 -14.10 11.91 -25.38
CA THR A 467 -13.86 10.73 -24.53
C THR A 467 -13.70 9.48 -25.38
N PHE A 468 -12.79 8.60 -24.97
CA PHE A 468 -12.41 7.37 -25.66
C PHE A 468 -12.68 6.18 -24.75
N TRP A 469 -13.36 5.16 -25.30
CA TRP A 469 -13.86 4.02 -24.56
C TRP A 469 -13.47 2.72 -25.24
N ASN A 470 -12.95 1.74 -24.51
CA ASN A 470 -12.57 0.44 -25.08
C ASN A 470 -13.79 -0.44 -25.44
N SER A 471 -13.53 -1.65 -25.92
CA SER A 471 -14.57 -2.63 -26.27
C SER A 471 -15.43 -3.09 -25.09
N GLU A 472 -14.92 -3.00 -23.87
CA GLU A 472 -15.67 -3.28 -22.63
C GLU A 472 -16.48 -2.07 -22.16
N THR A 473 -16.49 -0.99 -22.95
CA THR A 473 -17.14 0.29 -22.65
C THR A 473 -16.54 1.06 -21.48
N ALA A 474 -15.33 0.70 -21.03
CA ALA A 474 -14.55 1.39 -19.99
C ALA A 474 -13.82 2.62 -20.57
N LEU A 475 -13.70 3.68 -19.77
CA LEU A 475 -13.03 4.92 -20.17
C LEU A 475 -11.50 4.73 -20.18
N VAL A 476 -10.88 5.03 -21.33
CA VAL A 476 -9.42 4.90 -21.52
C VAL A 476 -8.72 6.23 -21.84
N GLY A 477 -9.48 7.24 -22.24
CA GLY A 477 -8.91 8.56 -22.53
C GLY A 477 -9.91 9.69 -22.55
N ILE A 478 -9.42 10.89 -22.23
CA ILE A 478 -10.15 12.16 -22.26
C ILE A 478 -9.26 13.16 -22.99
N ALA A 479 -9.80 13.86 -23.98
CA ALA A 479 -9.05 14.88 -24.70
C ALA A 479 -9.80 16.19 -24.83
N VAL A 480 -9.05 17.28 -24.89
CA VAL A 480 -9.55 18.61 -25.26
C VAL A 480 -8.80 19.08 -26.49
N THR A 481 -9.54 19.53 -27.49
CA THR A 481 -8.98 20.04 -28.74
C THR A 481 -9.33 21.52 -28.93
N PHE A 482 -8.30 22.37 -29.02
CA PHE A 482 -8.40 23.78 -29.37
C PHE A 482 -7.89 23.98 -30.80
N GLY A 483 -8.80 24.18 -31.75
CA GLY A 483 -8.45 24.26 -33.17
C GLY A 483 -7.77 22.98 -33.67
N ILE A 484 -6.45 23.02 -33.90
CA ILE A 484 -5.64 21.88 -34.34
C ILE A 484 -4.87 21.19 -33.20
N GLN A 485 -4.84 21.78 -32.01
CA GLN A 485 -4.07 21.27 -30.88
C GLN A 485 -4.94 20.37 -30.01
N THR A 486 -4.67 19.06 -30.00
CA THR A 486 -5.32 18.10 -29.10
C THR A 486 -4.41 17.80 -27.91
N ARG A 487 -4.98 17.89 -26.71
CA ARG A 487 -4.34 17.57 -25.43
C ARG A 487 -5.07 16.35 -24.86
N LEU A 488 -4.34 15.23 -24.69
CA LEU A 488 -4.91 13.93 -24.35
C LEU A 488 -4.43 13.47 -22.98
N PHE A 489 -5.37 13.16 -22.10
CA PHE A 489 -5.16 12.37 -20.89
C PHE A 489 -5.55 10.92 -21.19
N GLY A 490 -4.64 9.96 -20.96
CA GLY A 490 -4.87 8.56 -21.31
C GLY A 490 -4.56 8.23 -22.77
N GLU A 491 -5.34 7.35 -23.37
CA GLU A 491 -5.08 6.80 -24.70
C GLU A 491 -6.28 6.99 -25.64
N LYS A 492 -6.00 7.13 -26.95
CA LYS A 492 -7.03 7.11 -28.00
C LYS A 492 -7.40 5.68 -28.44
N GLY A 493 -6.78 4.67 -27.82
CA GLY A 493 -6.84 3.27 -28.21
C GLY A 493 -5.51 2.74 -28.75
N VAL A 494 -5.27 1.44 -28.58
CA VAL A 494 -4.15 0.71 -29.20
C VAL A 494 -4.51 0.40 -30.66
N GLU A 495 -3.52 0.47 -31.56
CA GLU A 495 -3.68 0.14 -32.98
C GLU A 495 -4.30 -1.27 -33.13
N GLY A 496 -5.50 -1.37 -33.71
CA GLY A 496 -6.25 -2.63 -33.86
C GLY A 496 -7.36 -2.89 -32.81
N SER A 497 -7.50 -2.05 -31.78
CA SER A 497 -8.57 -2.16 -30.78
C SER A 497 -9.81 -1.36 -31.17
N ILE A 498 -11.01 -1.89 -30.89
CA ILE A 498 -12.27 -1.14 -31.08
C ILE A 498 -12.36 -0.09 -29.97
N VAL A 499 -12.31 1.19 -30.35
CA VAL A 499 -12.50 2.31 -29.44
C VAL A 499 -13.67 3.17 -29.90
N HIS A 500 -14.63 3.40 -28.99
CA HIS A 500 -15.74 4.29 -29.20
C HIS A 500 -15.36 5.71 -28.79
N LYS A 501 -15.71 6.69 -29.61
CA LYS A 501 -15.42 8.11 -29.39
C LYS A 501 -16.72 8.89 -29.24
N TYR A 502 -16.80 9.71 -28.20
CA TYR A 502 -17.88 10.67 -28.00
C TYR A 502 -17.30 12.07 -27.87
N SER A 503 -17.97 13.07 -28.45
CA SER A 503 -17.45 14.42 -28.56
C SER A 503 -18.55 15.45 -28.32
N VAL A 504 -18.24 16.49 -27.56
CA VAL A 504 -19.12 17.62 -27.29
C VAL A 504 -18.39 18.94 -27.51
N SER A 505 -19.10 19.95 -28.01
CA SER A 505 -18.55 21.30 -28.21
C SER A 505 -18.78 22.14 -26.95
N ILE A 506 -17.71 22.73 -26.45
CA ILE A 506 -17.71 23.69 -25.35
C ILE A 506 -17.71 25.09 -25.97
N PRO A 507 -18.73 25.94 -25.69
CA PRO A 507 -18.82 27.28 -26.24
C PRO A 507 -17.67 28.19 -25.80
N GLU A 508 -17.47 29.27 -26.56
CA GLU A 508 -16.61 30.38 -26.16
C GLU A 508 -17.07 30.97 -24.81
N ASN A 509 -16.14 31.31 -23.94
CA ASN A 509 -16.38 31.88 -22.60
C ASN A 509 -17.29 31.04 -21.67
N ASP A 510 -17.42 29.73 -21.89
CA ASP A 510 -18.17 28.85 -21.01
C ASP A 510 -17.38 27.57 -20.71
N TRP A 511 -16.61 27.59 -19.63
CA TRP A 511 -15.63 26.54 -19.31
C TRP A 511 -16.19 25.44 -18.41
N ILE A 512 -15.48 24.33 -18.28
CA ILE A 512 -15.91 23.20 -17.43
C ILE A 512 -15.72 23.57 -15.95
N ASN A 513 -16.79 23.45 -15.17
CA ASN A 513 -16.81 23.68 -13.73
C ASN A 513 -17.00 22.39 -12.92
N GLU A 514 -17.57 21.35 -13.52
CA GLU A 514 -17.78 20.05 -12.88
C GLU A 514 -17.82 18.94 -13.93
N VAL A 515 -17.25 17.78 -13.55
CA VAL A 515 -17.30 16.54 -14.31
C VAL A 515 -18.02 15.50 -13.46
N VAL A 516 -19.18 15.01 -13.90
CA VAL A 516 -19.93 13.97 -13.20
C VAL A 516 -19.69 12.62 -13.86
N LEU A 517 -19.09 11.72 -13.10
CA LEU A 517 -18.82 10.34 -13.51
C LEU A 517 -20.01 9.46 -13.20
N GLN A 518 -20.37 8.57 -14.11
CA GLN A 518 -21.47 7.62 -13.92
C GLN A 518 -20.92 6.20 -13.85
N MET A 519 -21.29 5.45 -12.80
CA MET A 519 -20.73 4.13 -12.46
C MET A 519 -21.85 3.16 -12.07
N GLN A 520 -21.62 1.86 -12.24
CA GLN A 520 -22.55 0.81 -11.81
C GLN A 520 -22.29 0.41 -10.35
N ASP A 521 -23.23 -0.37 -9.78
CA ASP A 521 -23.03 -1.01 -8.48
C ASP A 521 -21.97 -2.11 -8.57
N VAL A 522 -21.24 -2.30 -7.47
CA VAL A 522 -20.35 -3.45 -7.31
C VAL A 522 -21.20 -4.69 -7.03
N ASP A 523 -21.21 -5.63 -7.99
CA ASP A 523 -21.89 -6.90 -7.83
C ASP A 523 -20.96 -7.93 -7.17
N MET A 524 -21.17 -8.18 -5.88
CA MET A 524 -20.55 -9.26 -5.13
C MET A 524 -21.46 -10.50 -5.03
N PHE A 525 -22.60 -10.48 -5.73
CA PHE A 525 -23.77 -11.33 -5.50
C PHE A 525 -24.07 -12.31 -6.63
N GLY A 526 -23.59 -12.07 -7.85
CA GLY A 526 -23.80 -12.97 -8.97
C GLY A 526 -23.05 -14.32 -8.89
N GLU A 527 -23.30 -15.19 -9.87
CA GLU A 527 -22.61 -16.48 -9.96
C GLU A 527 -21.13 -16.28 -10.38
N PRO A 528 -20.18 -16.81 -9.59
CA PRO A 528 -18.76 -16.67 -9.89
C PRO A 528 -18.39 -17.52 -11.11
N LYS A 529 -17.45 -17.00 -11.90
CA LYS A 529 -16.90 -17.72 -13.06
C LYS A 529 -16.02 -18.91 -12.66
N ASP A 530 -15.45 -18.90 -11.45
CA ASP A 530 -14.60 -19.98 -10.91
C ASP A 530 -14.94 -20.29 -9.43
N PRO A 531 -15.59 -21.44 -9.13
CA PRO A 531 -15.93 -21.85 -7.76
C PRO A 531 -14.72 -22.17 -6.85
N SER A 532 -13.53 -22.39 -7.41
CA SER A 532 -12.33 -22.80 -6.64
C SER A 532 -11.73 -21.66 -5.80
N GLN A 533 -12.08 -20.41 -6.12
CA GLN A 533 -11.57 -19.19 -5.45
C GLN A 533 -12.17 -18.95 -4.05
N TYR A 534 -13.28 -19.61 -3.70
CA TYR A 534 -14.02 -19.38 -2.44
C TYR A 534 -13.51 -20.17 -1.22
N MET A 535 -12.29 -20.69 -1.25
CA MET A 535 -11.83 -21.53 -0.14
C MET A 535 -11.52 -20.75 1.15
N THR A 536 -11.45 -19.42 1.13
CA THR A 536 -11.27 -18.61 2.35
C THR A 536 -12.11 -17.33 2.35
N ALA A 537 -12.61 -16.92 3.51
CA ALA A 537 -13.43 -15.71 3.70
C ALA A 537 -12.67 -14.37 3.47
N MET A 538 -11.44 -14.43 2.95
CA MET A 538 -10.48 -13.32 2.94
C MET A 538 -10.28 -12.68 1.56
N HIS A 539 -10.84 -13.22 0.48
CA HIS A 539 -10.77 -12.61 -0.85
C HIS A 539 -12.13 -12.65 -1.53
N VAL A 540 -12.92 -11.59 -1.35
CA VAL A 540 -14.18 -11.45 -2.09
C VAL A 540 -13.89 -10.59 -3.31
N GLN A 541 -14.01 -11.18 -4.50
CA GLN A 541 -13.89 -10.47 -5.77
C GLN A 541 -15.29 -10.23 -6.36
N PRO A 542 -15.52 -9.08 -7.02
CA PRO A 542 -16.76 -8.83 -7.72
C PRO A 542 -16.92 -9.77 -8.91
N THR A 543 -18.17 -10.03 -9.31
CA THR A 543 -18.50 -10.92 -10.43
C THR A 543 -18.09 -10.34 -11.79
N ALA A 544 -18.05 -9.01 -11.86
CA ALA A 544 -17.59 -8.24 -12.99
C ALA A 544 -16.85 -6.98 -12.51
N PRO A 545 -15.83 -6.51 -13.26
CA PRO A 545 -15.19 -5.25 -12.97
C PRO A 545 -16.18 -4.08 -13.14
N VAL A 546 -16.09 -3.10 -12.25
CA VAL A 546 -16.83 -1.83 -12.31
C VAL A 546 -15.88 -0.76 -12.82
N PHE A 547 -16.37 0.06 -13.75
CA PHE A 547 -15.67 1.21 -14.29
C PHE A 547 -16.65 2.35 -14.58
N ILE A 548 -16.12 3.50 -14.99
CA ILE A 548 -16.94 4.59 -15.54
C ILE A 548 -17.67 4.05 -16.78
N VAL A 549 -18.99 4.28 -16.84
CA VAL A 549 -19.85 3.89 -17.98
C VAL A 549 -20.47 5.08 -18.71
N GLY A 550 -20.52 6.25 -18.06
CA GLY A 550 -21.04 7.49 -18.64
C GLY A 550 -20.39 8.73 -18.01
N MET A 551 -20.55 9.88 -18.65
CA MET A 551 -19.94 11.13 -18.22
C MET A 551 -20.82 12.33 -18.61
N LYS A 552 -20.97 13.27 -17.66
CA LYS A 552 -21.63 14.56 -17.86
C LYS A 552 -20.70 15.70 -17.46
N LEU A 553 -20.88 16.85 -18.10
CA LEU A 553 -20.16 18.07 -17.78
C LEU A 553 -21.15 19.15 -17.36
N THR A 554 -20.81 19.91 -16.32
CA THR A 554 -21.49 21.17 -16.00
C THR A 554 -20.53 22.31 -16.29
N LEU A 555 -20.97 23.26 -17.12
CA LEU A 555 -20.18 24.43 -17.50
C LEU A 555 -20.35 25.58 -16.48
N THR A 556 -19.51 26.60 -16.57
CA THR A 556 -19.53 27.81 -15.73
C THR A 556 -20.86 28.56 -15.80
N SER A 557 -21.57 28.49 -16.93
CA SER A 557 -22.93 29.02 -17.09
C SER A 557 -24.01 28.26 -16.31
N GLY A 558 -23.67 27.10 -15.74
CA GLY A 558 -24.60 26.16 -15.12
C GLY A 558 -25.28 25.20 -16.11
N LYS A 559 -24.94 25.28 -17.41
CA LYS A 559 -25.44 24.34 -18.42
C LYS A 559 -24.83 22.95 -18.23
N SER A 560 -25.67 21.92 -18.17
CA SER A 560 -25.25 20.51 -18.14
C SER A 560 -25.27 19.88 -19.54
N ILE A 561 -24.25 19.10 -19.87
CA ILE A 561 -24.07 18.42 -21.17
C ILE A 561 -23.73 16.94 -20.92
N ASP A 562 -24.51 16.02 -21.48
CA ASP A 562 -24.17 14.59 -21.51
C ASP A 562 -23.12 14.33 -22.59
N VAL A 563 -21.93 13.84 -22.21
CA VAL A 563 -20.88 13.44 -23.16
C VAL A 563 -21.15 12.04 -23.70
N LYS A 564 -21.38 11.09 -22.79
CA LYS A 564 -21.85 9.74 -23.06
C LYS A 564 -22.97 9.42 -22.09
N ARG A 565 -24.14 9.08 -22.61
CA ARG A 565 -25.29 8.67 -21.80
C ARG A 565 -25.03 7.29 -21.20
N SER A 566 -25.22 7.16 -19.89
CA SER A 566 -25.19 5.88 -19.20
C SER A 566 -26.54 5.15 -19.28
N PRO A 567 -26.58 3.85 -18.96
CA PRO A 567 -27.82 3.16 -18.61
C PRO A 567 -28.56 3.87 -17.46
N PRO A 568 -29.90 3.71 -17.35
CA PRO A 568 -30.66 4.19 -16.21
C PRO A 568 -30.20 3.50 -14.92
N GLY A 569 -30.31 4.20 -13.78
CA GLY A 569 -29.96 3.65 -12.46
C GLY A 569 -28.47 3.69 -12.10
N CYS A 570 -27.61 4.32 -12.92
CA CYS A 570 -26.19 4.47 -12.58
C CYS A 570 -25.96 5.44 -11.42
N ASN A 571 -25.02 5.10 -10.55
CA ASN A 571 -24.51 5.95 -9.49
C ASN A 571 -23.75 7.14 -10.09
N GLN A 572 -23.70 8.27 -9.39
CA GLN A 572 -23.02 9.48 -9.84
C GLN A 572 -21.98 9.94 -8.83
N ARG A 573 -20.76 10.24 -9.31
CA ARG A 573 -19.73 10.91 -8.52
C ARG A 573 -19.38 12.24 -9.17
N PRO A 574 -19.52 13.37 -8.45
CA PRO A 574 -19.07 14.66 -8.95
C PRO A 574 -17.56 14.84 -8.73
N LEU A 575 -16.88 15.39 -9.72
CA LEU A 575 -15.57 16.01 -9.58
C LEU A 575 -15.77 17.51 -9.82
N ILE A 576 -15.59 18.31 -8.77
CA ILE A 576 -15.98 19.74 -8.77
C ILE A 576 -14.73 20.61 -8.71
N VAL A 577 -14.72 21.66 -9.52
CA VAL A 577 -13.70 22.70 -9.42
C VAL A 577 -13.96 23.54 -8.16
N ALA A 578 -12.96 23.67 -7.31
CA ALA A 578 -13.07 24.41 -6.06
C ALA A 578 -13.35 25.90 -6.32
N VAL A 579 -14.03 26.54 -5.37
CA VAL A 579 -14.41 27.96 -5.48
C VAL A 579 -13.17 28.83 -5.74
N GLY A 580 -13.27 29.72 -6.73
CA GLY A 580 -12.19 30.60 -7.16
C GLY A 580 -11.12 29.96 -8.05
N ARG A 581 -11.25 28.67 -8.39
CA ARG A 581 -10.30 27.99 -9.28
C ARG A 581 -10.92 27.68 -10.64
N HIS A 582 -10.05 27.34 -11.58
CA HIS A 582 -10.41 26.86 -12.91
C HIS A 582 -9.84 25.47 -13.16
N LEU A 583 -10.58 24.65 -13.91
CA LEU A 583 -10.07 23.37 -14.42
C LEU A 583 -8.96 23.64 -15.44
N VAL A 584 -7.73 23.24 -15.14
CA VAL A 584 -6.58 23.40 -16.05
C VAL A 584 -6.09 22.08 -16.62
N GLY A 585 -6.54 20.95 -16.09
CA GLY A 585 -6.15 19.62 -16.59
C GLY A 585 -6.73 18.48 -15.76
N LEU A 586 -6.18 17.28 -15.97
CA LEU A 586 -6.56 16.08 -15.23
C LEU A 586 -5.32 15.37 -14.69
N THR A 587 -5.49 14.69 -13.57
CA THR A 587 -4.51 13.76 -13.01
C THR A 587 -5.19 12.45 -12.66
N GLY A 588 -4.48 11.35 -12.67
CA GLY A 588 -5.07 10.05 -12.38
C GLY A 588 -4.10 8.91 -12.56
N ARG A 589 -4.58 7.69 -12.32
CA ARG A 589 -3.81 6.46 -12.52
C ARG A 589 -4.33 5.69 -13.71
N ILE A 590 -3.47 5.42 -14.68
CA ILE A 590 -3.82 4.69 -15.91
C ILE A 590 -3.12 3.34 -15.90
N ALA A 591 -3.92 2.29 -16.14
CA ALA A 591 -3.46 0.92 -16.23
C ALA A 591 -2.64 0.66 -17.50
N SER A 592 -1.84 -0.41 -17.51
CA SER A 592 -1.18 -0.89 -18.74
C SER A 592 -2.17 -1.25 -19.87
N SER A 593 -3.43 -1.56 -19.53
CA SER A 593 -4.54 -1.76 -20.47
C SER A 593 -5.16 -0.47 -21.01
N GLY A 594 -4.69 0.69 -20.55
CA GLY A 594 -5.26 2.01 -20.88
C GLY A 594 -6.46 2.41 -20.01
N ILE A 595 -7.01 1.51 -19.20
CA ILE A 595 -8.16 1.82 -18.32
C ILE A 595 -7.76 2.85 -17.26
N ILE A 596 -8.56 3.90 -17.12
CA ILE A 596 -8.39 4.89 -16.06
C ILE A 596 -8.92 4.28 -14.75
N SER A 597 -8.02 4.07 -13.78
CA SER A 597 -8.34 3.47 -12.48
C SER A 597 -8.61 4.50 -11.38
N HIS A 598 -7.99 5.68 -11.48
CA HIS A 598 -8.22 6.83 -10.61
C HIS A 598 -8.30 8.09 -11.46
N LEU A 599 -9.15 9.04 -11.08
CA LEU A 599 -9.34 10.28 -11.85
C LEU A 599 -9.61 11.46 -10.92
N GLY A 600 -8.80 12.50 -11.04
CA GLY A 600 -8.90 13.76 -10.31
C GLY A 600 -8.72 14.96 -11.25
N LEU A 601 -9.15 16.12 -10.77
CA LEU A 601 -8.99 17.38 -11.50
C LEU A 601 -7.66 18.04 -11.14
N LEU A 602 -7.02 18.67 -12.12
CA LEU A 602 -5.99 19.69 -11.89
C LEU A 602 -6.63 21.05 -12.00
N GLN A 603 -6.46 21.86 -10.96
CA GLN A 603 -7.09 23.17 -10.87
C GLN A 603 -6.16 24.23 -10.30
N SER A 604 -6.20 25.43 -10.89
CA SER A 604 -5.38 26.58 -10.51
C SER A 604 -6.20 27.87 -10.46
N PHE A 605 -5.68 28.88 -9.76
CA PHE A 605 -6.26 30.23 -9.71
C PHE A 605 -5.91 31.01 -10.97
N PHE A 606 -6.79 31.91 -11.38
CA PHE A 606 -6.47 32.86 -12.44
C PHE A 606 -5.40 33.86 -11.95
N PRO A 607 -4.44 34.29 -12.79
CA PRO A 607 -3.39 35.21 -12.37
C PRO A 607 -3.96 36.51 -11.78
N GLY A 608 -3.56 36.83 -10.54
CA GLY A 608 -4.01 38.03 -9.82
C GLY A 608 -5.15 37.81 -8.84
N GLU A 609 -5.83 36.65 -8.86
CA GLU A 609 -6.84 36.28 -7.85
C GLU A 609 -6.22 35.71 -6.56
N ASP A 610 -4.97 35.25 -6.62
CA ASP A 610 -4.20 34.74 -5.46
C ASP A 610 -3.98 35.79 -4.35
N LEU A 611 -3.93 37.08 -4.72
CA LEU A 611 -3.58 38.19 -3.82
C LEU A 611 -4.69 38.58 -2.83
N LEU A 612 -5.93 38.11 -3.04
CA LEU A 612 -7.03 38.38 -2.10
C LEU A 612 -6.96 37.51 -0.84
N ARG A 613 -6.10 36.48 -0.82
CA ARG A 613 -5.95 35.52 0.28
C ARG A 613 -5.06 36.01 1.43
N ASP A 614 -4.11 36.91 1.15
CA ASP A 614 -3.21 37.48 2.19
C ASP A 614 -3.92 38.41 3.19
N SER A 615 -5.23 38.58 3.08
CA SER A 615 -6.03 39.43 3.96
C SER A 615 -6.78 38.69 5.08
N ASP A 616 -6.77 37.35 5.08
CA ASP A 616 -7.39 36.53 6.13
C ASP A 616 -6.39 35.48 6.70
N PRO A 617 -5.63 35.84 7.75
CA PRO A 617 -4.67 34.94 8.38
C PRO A 617 -5.30 33.79 9.16
N ASP A 618 -6.63 33.78 9.37
CA ASP A 618 -7.34 32.68 10.05
C ASP A 618 -7.79 31.56 9.08
N ALA A 619 -7.62 31.75 7.76
CA ALA A 619 -7.84 30.71 6.75
C ALA A 619 -6.62 29.77 6.64
N GLU A 620 -6.25 29.12 7.77
CA GLU A 620 -5.17 28.12 7.81
C GLU A 620 -5.48 26.89 6.94
N ASP A 621 -6.76 26.58 6.72
CA ASP A 621 -7.19 25.51 5.83
C ASP A 621 -7.36 26.01 4.39
N GLY A 622 -6.39 25.69 3.53
CA GLY A 622 -6.54 25.86 2.08
C GLY A 622 -7.83 25.18 1.54
N PRO A 623 -8.27 25.48 0.31
CA PRO A 623 -9.58 25.06 -0.20
C PRO A 623 -9.79 23.54 -0.05
N SER A 624 -10.82 23.14 0.69
CA SER A 624 -11.23 21.75 0.89
C SER A 624 -12.55 21.47 0.19
N LEU A 625 -12.69 20.30 -0.42
CA LEU A 625 -13.98 19.84 -0.93
C LEU A 625 -14.89 19.43 0.23
N LEU A 626 -16.18 19.77 0.12
CA LEU A 626 -17.19 19.32 1.07
C LEU A 626 -17.30 17.79 1.00
N GLN A 627 -17.59 17.14 2.13
CA GLN A 627 -17.69 15.67 2.16
C GLN A 627 -18.68 15.14 1.11
N ALA A 628 -19.82 15.82 0.88
CA ALA A 628 -20.80 15.38 -0.10
C ALA A 628 -20.26 15.40 -1.55
N GLN A 629 -19.23 16.18 -1.82
CA GLN A 629 -18.58 16.28 -3.13
C GLN A 629 -17.54 15.17 -3.35
N LYS A 630 -17.16 14.42 -2.29
CA LYS A 630 -16.22 13.29 -2.37
C LYS A 630 -16.94 11.95 -2.60
N LEU A 631 -18.21 11.84 -2.24
CA LEU A 631 -18.94 10.58 -2.22
C LEU A 631 -19.48 10.16 -3.60
N LEU A 632 -19.64 8.85 -3.79
CA LEU A 632 -20.44 8.26 -4.86
C LEU A 632 -21.90 8.21 -4.42
N TRP A 633 -22.84 8.66 -5.25
CA TRP A 633 -24.25 8.82 -4.89
C TRP A 633 -25.17 7.92 -5.70
N LYS A 634 -26.19 7.39 -5.03
CA LYS A 634 -27.31 6.72 -5.70
C LYS A 634 -28.19 7.68 -6.51
N PRO A 635 -28.92 7.17 -7.52
CA PRO A 635 -29.84 7.96 -8.32
C PRO A 635 -30.84 8.80 -7.52
N GLU A 636 -31.34 8.27 -6.40
CA GLU A 636 -32.34 8.95 -5.57
C GLU A 636 -31.80 10.23 -4.90
N SER A 637 -30.48 10.43 -4.86
CA SER A 637 -29.83 11.59 -4.21
C SER A 637 -29.46 12.71 -5.20
N ILE A 638 -29.86 12.60 -6.48
CA ILE A 638 -29.51 13.54 -7.55
C ILE A 638 -30.60 14.61 -7.75
N GLU A 639 -31.85 14.27 -7.47
CA GLU A 639 -33.02 15.11 -7.75
C GLU A 639 -33.75 15.47 -6.45
N ILE A 640 -33.08 16.20 -5.57
CA ILE A 640 -33.63 16.61 -4.28
C ILE A 640 -34.32 17.98 -4.44
N PRO A 641 -35.60 18.12 -4.05
CA PRO A 641 -36.29 19.40 -4.10
C PRO A 641 -35.80 20.34 -3.01
N LEU A 642 -35.71 21.63 -3.34
CA LEU A 642 -35.31 22.68 -2.39
C LEU A 642 -36.28 22.81 -1.19
N ASN A 643 -37.57 22.60 -1.43
CA ASN A 643 -38.64 22.66 -0.44
C ASN A 643 -39.78 21.71 -0.85
N ALA A 644 -40.79 21.53 0.00
CA ALA A 644 -41.87 20.57 -0.24
C ALA A 644 -42.90 20.98 -1.32
N SER A 645 -42.70 22.09 -2.05
CA SER A 645 -43.65 22.56 -3.06
C SER A 645 -43.48 21.86 -4.41
N SER A 646 -44.57 21.72 -5.18
CA SER A 646 -44.58 20.95 -6.44
C SER A 646 -43.83 21.60 -7.61
N ASN A 647 -43.36 22.84 -7.48
CA ASN A 647 -42.68 23.61 -8.54
C ASN A 647 -41.22 23.94 -8.21
N THR A 648 -40.62 23.25 -7.24
CA THR A 648 -39.23 23.52 -6.87
C THR A 648 -38.21 23.03 -7.87
N ARG A 649 -37.16 23.84 -8.00
CA ARG A 649 -35.91 23.45 -8.65
C ARG A 649 -35.28 22.28 -7.89
N LEU A 650 -34.81 21.30 -8.64
CA LEU A 650 -34.14 20.11 -8.14
C LEU A 650 -32.63 20.34 -8.09
N TYR A 651 -32.00 19.85 -7.04
CA TYR A 651 -30.56 19.93 -6.83
C TYR A 651 -30.01 18.56 -6.44
N PRO A 652 -28.82 18.19 -6.94
CA PRO A 652 -28.13 17.04 -6.39
C PRO A 652 -27.61 17.36 -4.99
N ILE A 653 -27.49 16.35 -4.15
CA ILE A 653 -27.13 16.51 -2.74
C ILE A 653 -25.83 17.29 -2.52
N TRP A 654 -24.84 17.11 -3.39
CA TRP A 654 -23.54 17.78 -3.32
C TRP A 654 -23.56 19.27 -3.72
N ARG A 655 -24.69 19.77 -4.22
CA ARG A 655 -24.95 21.19 -4.51
C ARG A 655 -26.24 21.70 -3.88
N HIS A 656 -26.81 20.96 -2.94
CA HIS A 656 -28.04 21.40 -2.30
C HIS A 656 -27.75 22.63 -1.42
N PRO A 657 -28.45 23.76 -1.61
CA PRO A 657 -28.06 25.03 -0.99
C PRO A 657 -28.31 25.08 0.52
N THR A 658 -29.20 24.25 1.05
CA THR A 658 -29.58 24.26 2.48
C THR A 658 -29.14 23.03 3.25
N LEU A 659 -28.88 21.90 2.57
CA LEU A 659 -28.52 20.65 3.25
C LEU A 659 -27.03 20.67 3.55
N SER A 660 -26.69 20.42 4.81
CA SER A 660 -25.31 20.20 5.23
C SER A 660 -25.16 18.79 5.74
N MET A 661 -24.00 18.19 5.47
CA MET A 661 -23.67 16.83 5.83
C MET A 661 -22.53 16.85 6.85
N SER A 662 -22.75 16.24 8.01
CA SER A 662 -21.76 16.19 9.10
C SER A 662 -21.35 14.74 9.34
N PRO A 663 -20.18 14.30 8.80
CA PRO A 663 -19.74 12.93 8.92
C PRO A 663 -19.34 12.59 10.36
N PHE A 664 -19.42 11.31 10.72
CA PHE A 664 -18.82 10.80 11.94
C PHE A 664 -17.33 10.55 11.69
N THR A 665 -16.48 10.90 12.66
CA THR A 665 -15.12 10.36 12.73
C THR A 665 -15.24 8.92 13.18
N ILE A 666 -14.96 7.96 12.29
CA ILE A 666 -15.01 6.54 12.61
C ILE A 666 -13.59 5.98 12.49
N PRO A 667 -13.13 5.13 13.42
CA PRO A 667 -11.81 4.50 13.36
C PRO A 667 -11.58 3.76 12.03
N SER A 668 -10.30 3.55 11.67
CA SER A 668 -9.89 2.72 10.52
C SER A 668 -10.55 1.34 10.59
N GLN A 669 -11.29 0.98 9.54
CA GLN A 669 -12.04 -0.28 9.45
C GLN A 669 -11.45 -1.16 8.35
N HIS A 670 -11.68 -2.48 8.45
CA HIS A 670 -11.40 -3.40 7.36
C HIS A 670 -12.59 -3.44 6.39
N TYR A 671 -12.40 -2.93 5.17
CA TYR A 671 -13.44 -2.92 4.14
C TYR A 671 -13.18 -4.00 3.08
N ASP A 672 -14.23 -4.78 2.75
CA ASP A 672 -14.21 -5.78 1.66
C ASP A 672 -14.17 -5.13 0.27
N VAL A 673 -14.73 -3.92 0.15
CA VAL A 673 -14.78 -3.11 -1.06
C VAL A 673 -14.45 -1.66 -0.67
N PRO A 674 -13.62 -0.94 -1.46
CA PRO A 674 -13.29 0.44 -1.13
C PRO A 674 -14.55 1.30 -0.98
N THR A 675 -14.65 2.09 0.08
CA THR A 675 -15.80 2.95 0.38
C THR A 675 -16.06 3.97 -0.73
N GLU A 676 -15.02 4.39 -1.44
CA GLU A 676 -15.16 5.24 -2.62
C GLU A 676 -16.02 4.57 -3.70
N MET A 677 -15.88 3.26 -3.91
CA MET A 677 -16.62 2.49 -4.91
C MET A 677 -18.06 2.16 -4.48
N LEU A 678 -18.41 2.45 -3.22
CA LEU A 678 -19.72 2.14 -2.66
C LEU A 678 -20.64 3.37 -2.68
N PRO A 679 -21.85 3.25 -3.25
CA PRO A 679 -22.74 4.38 -3.38
C PRO A 679 -23.46 4.70 -2.06
N HIS A 680 -23.66 5.98 -1.82
CA HIS A 680 -24.31 6.52 -0.64
C HIS A 680 -25.78 6.85 -0.96
N HIS A 681 -26.65 6.55 -0.01
CA HIS A 681 -28.07 6.86 -0.05
C HIS A 681 -28.39 8.00 0.91
N ALA A 682 -29.25 8.93 0.51
CA ALA A 682 -29.78 9.97 1.39
C ALA A 682 -31.25 9.67 1.77
N LEU A 683 -31.49 9.27 3.03
CA LEU A 683 -32.84 9.24 3.59
C LEU A 683 -33.15 10.61 4.17
N ILE A 684 -33.88 11.43 3.43
CA ILE A 684 -34.32 12.76 3.88
C ILE A 684 -35.77 12.61 4.33
N TRP A 685 -36.04 12.68 5.64
CA TRP A 685 -37.42 12.68 6.13
C TRP A 685 -38.07 14.06 6.06
N ALA A 686 -37.30 15.14 5.97
CA ALA A 686 -37.81 16.50 5.81
C ALA A 686 -36.92 17.36 4.88
N HIS A 687 -37.48 17.93 3.82
CA HIS A 687 -36.82 18.88 2.91
C HIS A 687 -36.79 20.31 3.49
N GLU A 688 -37.69 20.61 4.42
CA GLU A 688 -37.77 21.88 5.16
C GLU A 688 -38.15 21.62 6.62
N ALA A 689 -37.82 22.54 7.54
CA ALA A 689 -38.08 22.36 8.97
C ALA A 689 -39.58 22.12 9.29
N SER A 690 -40.48 22.76 8.54
CA SER A 690 -41.93 22.59 8.67
C SER A 690 -42.44 21.21 8.28
N GLU A 691 -41.74 20.47 7.41
CA GLU A 691 -42.16 19.13 6.98
C GLU A 691 -42.06 18.11 8.11
N TYR A 692 -41.26 18.40 9.14
CA TYR A 692 -41.10 17.55 10.32
C TYR A 692 -42.45 17.21 10.98
N ARG A 693 -43.41 18.13 10.93
CA ARG A 693 -44.76 17.94 11.49
C ARG A 693 -45.53 16.78 10.87
N PHE A 694 -45.09 16.30 9.72
CA PHE A 694 -45.72 15.18 9.01
C PHE A 694 -45.02 13.85 9.26
N LEU A 695 -43.83 13.84 9.86
CA LEU A 695 -43.10 12.62 10.16
C LEU A 695 -43.85 11.83 11.23
N ARG A 696 -44.17 10.57 10.92
CA ARG A 696 -44.89 9.67 11.81
C ARG A 696 -43.99 8.56 12.35
N ARG A 697 -43.07 8.07 11.54
CA ARG A 697 -42.27 6.90 11.89
C ARG A 697 -40.97 6.83 11.12
N ILE A 698 -39.90 6.43 11.81
CA ILE A 698 -38.68 5.94 11.17
C ILE A 698 -38.59 4.45 11.45
N SER A 699 -38.37 3.66 10.41
CA SER A 699 -38.25 2.20 10.51
C SER A 699 -36.94 1.73 9.91
N VAL A 700 -36.37 0.68 10.49
CA VAL A 700 -35.14 0.05 9.97
C VAL A 700 -35.45 -1.41 9.68
N PHE A 701 -35.03 -1.89 8.51
CA PHE A 701 -35.07 -3.31 8.17
C PHE A 701 -33.82 -3.99 8.72
N GLN A 702 -34.02 -4.98 9.61
CA GLN A 702 -33.02 -5.55 10.52
C GLN A 702 -33.04 -7.09 10.58
N PRO A 703 -32.70 -7.77 9.49
CA PRO A 703 -32.56 -9.22 9.47
C PRO A 703 -31.36 -9.70 10.29
N ILE A 704 -31.35 -10.99 10.64
CA ILE A 704 -30.24 -11.60 11.39
C ILE A 704 -29.02 -11.75 10.47
N GLY A 705 -27.93 -11.08 10.85
CA GLY A 705 -26.65 -11.11 10.14
C GLY A 705 -25.80 -12.33 10.45
N GLY A 706 -25.96 -12.89 11.64
CA GLY A 706 -25.25 -14.06 12.12
C GLY A 706 -25.50 -14.31 13.60
N TYR A 707 -24.71 -15.21 14.19
CA TYR A 707 -24.74 -15.52 15.60
C TYR A 707 -23.33 -15.38 16.18
N VAL A 708 -23.23 -14.75 17.34
CA VAL A 708 -22.01 -14.76 18.15
C VAL A 708 -22.11 -15.92 19.13
N SER A 709 -21.13 -16.81 19.13
CA SER A 709 -20.97 -17.85 20.14
C SER A 709 -19.87 -17.45 21.14
N GLY A 710 -20.12 -17.65 22.44
CA GLY A 710 -19.13 -17.45 23.50
C GLY A 710 -19.03 -18.66 24.43
N GLY A 711 -17.96 -18.69 25.22
CA GLY A 711 -17.56 -19.86 26.03
C GLY A 711 -18.68 -20.45 26.89
N SER A 712 -18.59 -21.77 27.13
CA SER A 712 -19.65 -22.57 27.75
C SER A 712 -20.30 -21.90 28.95
N LYS A 713 -21.63 -21.89 28.95
CA LYS A 713 -22.45 -21.65 30.14
C LYS A 713 -22.05 -22.63 31.25
N HIS A 714 -22.48 -22.37 32.48
CA HIS A 714 -22.24 -23.25 33.64
C HIS A 714 -22.72 -24.70 33.44
N ASP A 715 -23.56 -24.98 32.43
CA ASP A 715 -24.06 -26.30 32.06
C ASP A 715 -23.25 -26.99 30.93
N GLY A 716 -22.18 -26.37 30.43
CA GLY A 716 -21.37 -26.88 29.33
C GLY A 716 -21.93 -26.61 27.94
N SER A 717 -23.05 -25.89 27.81
CA SER A 717 -23.60 -25.49 26.51
C SER A 717 -23.08 -24.12 26.08
N ASP A 718 -22.70 -23.97 24.81
CA ASP A 718 -22.31 -22.68 24.26
C ASP A 718 -23.54 -21.75 24.22
N TRP A 719 -23.33 -20.47 24.53
CA TRP A 719 -24.38 -19.47 24.29
C TRP A 719 -24.22 -18.92 22.89
N GLU A 720 -25.31 -18.90 22.13
CA GLU A 720 -25.41 -18.24 20.83
C GLU A 720 -26.38 -17.07 20.94
N ALA A 721 -25.98 -15.88 20.49
CA ALA A 721 -26.87 -14.72 20.37
C ALA A 721 -26.89 -14.22 18.92
N PRO A 722 -28.08 -14.06 18.31
CA PRO A 722 -28.18 -13.45 17.00
C PRO A 722 -27.82 -11.97 17.08
N TYR A 723 -27.15 -11.45 16.07
CA TYR A 723 -26.95 -10.02 15.90
C TYR A 723 -27.63 -9.55 14.59
N PRO A 724 -28.44 -8.48 14.66
CA PRO A 724 -29.16 -7.98 13.49
C PRO A 724 -28.34 -6.94 12.71
N ASP A 725 -28.44 -6.97 11.39
CA ASP A 725 -27.77 -6.04 10.48
C ASP A 725 -28.69 -4.92 10.01
N ILE A 726 -28.18 -3.71 9.83
CA ILE A 726 -28.94 -2.60 9.23
C ILE A 726 -28.80 -2.68 7.71
N VAL A 727 -29.89 -2.93 6.99
CA VAL A 727 -29.86 -3.16 5.53
C VAL A 727 -30.79 -2.23 4.73
N GLY A 728 -31.60 -1.45 5.43
CA GLY A 728 -32.50 -0.46 4.84
C GLY A 728 -33.18 0.39 5.89
N LEU A 729 -33.49 1.64 5.54
CA LEU A 729 -34.22 2.58 6.39
C LEU A 729 -35.41 3.19 5.65
N ARG A 730 -36.51 3.43 6.37
CA ARG A 730 -37.76 4.01 5.85
C ARG A 730 -38.25 5.14 6.74
N ALA A 731 -38.64 6.25 6.14
CA ALA A 731 -39.40 7.32 6.79
C ALA A 731 -40.85 7.29 6.30
N GLU A 732 -41.80 7.25 7.22
CA GLU A 732 -43.24 7.23 6.95
C GLU A 732 -43.92 8.46 7.55
N TYR A 733 -44.97 8.91 6.86
CA TYR A 733 -45.65 10.15 7.15
C TYR A 733 -47.08 9.92 7.65
N VAL A 734 -47.67 10.96 8.22
CA VAL A 734 -49.11 10.96 8.55
C VAL A 734 -49.95 10.78 7.28
N PRO A 735 -51.12 10.11 7.34
CA PRO A 735 -51.93 9.80 6.16
C PRO A 735 -52.34 11.00 5.30
N ASP A 736 -52.46 12.17 5.93
CA ASP A 736 -52.86 13.42 5.25
C ASP A 736 -51.71 14.09 4.50
N TYR A 737 -50.48 13.59 4.63
CA TYR A 737 -49.32 14.10 3.90
C TYR A 737 -49.22 13.41 2.53
N PRO A 738 -49.18 14.17 1.41
CA PRO A 738 -49.24 13.60 0.07
C PRO A 738 -47.97 12.86 -0.38
N CYS A 739 -46.91 12.83 0.43
CA CYS A 739 -45.66 12.18 0.09
C CYS A 739 -45.68 10.69 0.49
N PRO A 740 -45.33 9.76 -0.43
CA PRO A 740 -45.18 8.35 -0.06
C PRO A 740 -44.01 8.17 0.92
N PRO A 741 -43.94 7.01 1.62
CA PRO A 741 -42.77 6.66 2.41
C PRO A 741 -41.48 6.78 1.60
N ARG A 742 -40.45 7.37 2.21
CA ARG A 742 -39.12 7.45 1.61
C ARG A 742 -38.29 6.29 2.14
N THR A 743 -37.63 5.57 1.23
CA THR A 743 -36.90 4.34 1.56
C THR A 743 -35.50 4.36 0.96
N ILE A 744 -34.53 3.84 1.71
CA ILE A 744 -33.15 3.59 1.25
C ILE A 744 -32.72 2.17 1.61
N GLY A 745 -31.67 1.68 0.95
CA GLY A 745 -31.19 0.30 1.07
C GLY A 745 -32.08 -0.69 0.30
N THR A 746 -31.82 -1.98 0.49
CA THR A 746 -32.52 -3.02 -0.29
C THR A 746 -33.90 -3.33 0.27
N GLY A 747 -34.09 -3.14 1.59
CA GLY A 747 -35.33 -3.51 2.30
C GLY A 747 -35.66 -5.01 2.23
N GLY A 748 -34.78 -5.83 1.66
CA GLY A 748 -35.03 -7.23 1.39
C GLY A 748 -35.96 -7.51 0.20
N PRO A 749 -36.28 -8.78 -0.07
CA PRO A 749 -35.76 -9.94 0.66
C PRO A 749 -34.24 -10.07 0.39
N LEU A 750 -33.48 -10.50 1.39
CA LEU A 750 -32.03 -10.70 1.27
C LEU A 750 -31.53 -11.94 0.48
N PRO A 751 -32.36 -12.89 -0.05
CA PRO A 751 -31.85 -14.11 -0.68
C PRO A 751 -31.34 -13.92 -2.13
N ILE A 752 -31.07 -12.69 -2.60
CA ILE A 752 -30.50 -12.44 -3.93
C ILE A 752 -28.96 -12.46 -3.87
N GLN A 753 -28.40 -13.65 -3.68
CA GLN A 753 -27.20 -14.06 -4.43
C GLN A 753 -27.48 -15.28 -5.34
N ARG A 754 -28.37 -16.21 -4.97
CA ARG A 754 -28.71 -17.39 -5.81
C ARG A 754 -30.09 -18.01 -5.48
N PRO A 755 -30.74 -18.71 -6.44
CA PRO A 755 -31.90 -19.57 -6.15
C PRO A 755 -31.57 -20.70 -5.15
N GLY A 756 -32.46 -20.95 -4.17
CA GLY A 756 -32.36 -22.08 -3.22
C GLY A 756 -31.74 -21.77 -1.84
N TRP A 757 -31.36 -20.53 -1.57
CA TRP A 757 -30.79 -20.10 -0.27
C TRP A 757 -31.74 -20.30 0.91
N SER A 758 -33.02 -19.98 0.70
CA SER A 758 -34.09 -20.05 1.70
C SER A 758 -34.37 -21.45 2.25
N GLN A 759 -33.99 -22.51 1.51
CA GLN A 759 -34.17 -23.90 1.95
C GLN A 759 -33.15 -24.32 3.02
N HIS A 760 -32.01 -23.63 3.12
CA HIS A 760 -30.85 -24.05 3.91
C HIS A 760 -30.63 -23.15 5.14
N ARG A 761 -31.00 -21.87 5.05
CA ARG A 761 -30.92 -20.88 6.15
C ARG A 761 -32.22 -20.05 6.24
N PRO A 762 -33.34 -20.63 6.71
CA PRO A 762 -34.61 -19.93 6.84
C PRO A 762 -34.55 -18.75 7.84
N ASP A 763 -33.59 -18.78 8.77
CA ASP A 763 -33.30 -17.71 9.73
C ASP A 763 -32.76 -16.43 9.07
N MET A 764 -32.09 -16.54 7.93
CA MET A 764 -31.52 -15.39 7.19
C MET A 764 -32.40 -14.89 6.03
N ASN A 765 -33.44 -15.65 5.65
CA ASN A 765 -34.48 -15.19 4.74
C ASN A 765 -35.80 -15.04 5.50
N PRO A 766 -36.01 -13.90 6.18
CA PRO A 766 -37.15 -13.76 7.09
C PRO A 766 -38.50 -13.74 6.38
N ASP A 767 -38.52 -13.50 5.06
CA ASP A 767 -39.74 -13.60 4.28
C ASP A 767 -39.71 -14.78 3.27
N PRO A 768 -40.41 -15.88 3.56
CA PRO A 768 -40.56 -16.99 2.61
C PRO A 768 -41.37 -16.61 1.36
N LYS A 769 -42.08 -15.47 1.35
CA LYS A 769 -42.86 -14.97 0.21
C LYS A 769 -42.12 -13.93 -0.64
N GLY A 770 -40.93 -13.52 -0.24
CA GLY A 770 -40.07 -12.62 -1.01
C GLY A 770 -40.58 -11.17 -1.13
N GLN A 771 -41.41 -10.71 -0.19
CA GLN A 771 -41.83 -9.32 -0.07
C GLN A 771 -40.69 -8.48 0.51
N SER A 772 -40.45 -7.32 -0.11
CA SER A 772 -39.58 -6.32 0.47
C SER A 772 -40.25 -5.68 1.68
N TRP A 773 -39.44 -5.28 2.65
CA TRP A 773 -39.84 -4.63 3.90
C TRP A 773 -40.84 -5.47 4.71
N PHE A 774 -40.45 -6.72 4.95
CA PHE A 774 -41.24 -7.66 5.74
C PHE A 774 -41.30 -7.23 7.21
N GLU A 775 -42.52 -6.97 7.70
CA GLU A 775 -42.79 -6.32 8.99
C GLU A 775 -42.09 -7.02 10.19
N GLN A 776 -41.96 -8.35 10.18
CA GLN A 776 -41.33 -9.08 11.29
C GLN A 776 -39.83 -8.80 11.46
N CYS A 777 -39.20 -8.23 10.44
CA CYS A 777 -37.80 -7.78 10.48
C CYS A 777 -37.68 -6.26 10.46
N MET A 778 -38.77 -5.55 10.75
CA MET A 778 -38.73 -4.10 10.89
C MET A 778 -38.74 -3.71 12.37
N THR A 779 -37.83 -2.83 12.74
CA THR A 779 -37.86 -2.13 14.01
C THR A 779 -38.39 -0.73 13.76
N HIS A 780 -39.45 -0.35 14.46
CA HIS A 780 -40.13 0.92 14.25
C HIS A 780 -39.87 1.90 15.40
N PHE A 781 -39.69 3.16 15.05
CA PHE A 781 -39.68 4.30 15.96
C PHE A 781 -40.76 5.27 15.55
N ASP A 782 -41.90 5.20 16.25
CA ASP A 782 -42.97 6.18 16.07
C ASP A 782 -42.50 7.54 16.59
N ILE A 783 -42.64 8.58 15.78
CA ILE A 783 -42.28 9.97 16.08
C ILE A 783 -43.55 10.81 16.02
N ASP A 784 -43.82 11.60 17.06
CA ASP A 784 -44.95 12.53 17.09
C ASP A 784 -44.57 13.86 16.42
N GLY A 785 -44.34 13.82 15.11
CA GLY A 785 -44.10 15.01 14.30
C GLY A 785 -45.17 16.09 14.51
N PRO A 786 -46.47 15.77 14.46
CA PRO A 786 -47.55 16.75 14.70
C PRO A 786 -47.49 17.41 16.09
N GLY A 787 -47.04 16.67 17.10
CA GLY A 787 -46.79 17.17 18.46
C GLY A 787 -45.50 17.97 18.62
N GLY A 788 -44.71 18.16 17.56
CA GLY A 788 -43.45 18.90 17.57
C GLY A 788 -42.24 18.08 18.01
N GLU A 789 -42.34 16.75 17.98
CA GLU A 789 -41.19 15.89 18.26
C GLU A 789 -40.21 15.87 17.08
N ILE A 790 -38.94 16.12 17.38
CA ILE A 790 -37.85 16.15 16.41
C ILE A 790 -36.66 15.32 16.87
N VAL A 791 -35.94 14.74 15.91
CA VAL A 791 -34.65 14.07 16.13
C VAL A 791 -33.59 15.14 16.39
N THR A 792 -32.95 15.04 17.55
CA THR A 792 -31.94 15.98 18.03
C THR A 792 -30.54 15.41 18.02
N GLU A 793 -30.41 14.08 18.16
CA GLU A 793 -29.11 13.41 18.22
C GLU A 793 -29.16 12.07 17.47
N VAL A 794 -28.04 11.73 16.84
CA VAL A 794 -27.79 10.42 16.25
C VAL A 794 -26.46 9.91 16.78
N HIS A 795 -26.47 8.69 17.31
CA HIS A 795 -25.26 8.01 17.77
C HIS A 795 -25.00 6.82 16.86
N VAL A 796 -23.74 6.64 16.47
CA VAL A 796 -23.32 5.55 15.59
C VAL A 796 -22.25 4.76 16.32
N ALA A 797 -22.48 3.45 16.42
CA ALA A 797 -21.50 2.49 16.91
C ALA A 797 -20.40 2.29 15.88
N ASP A 798 -19.23 1.83 16.34
CA ASP A 798 -18.14 1.46 15.43
C ASP A 798 -18.60 0.49 14.33
N GLU A 799 -18.03 0.61 13.13
CA GLU A 799 -18.46 -0.10 11.90
C GLU A 799 -19.91 0.12 11.48
N ALA A 800 -20.57 1.17 12.00
CA ALA A 800 -22.01 1.41 11.79
C ALA A 800 -22.91 0.20 12.14
N LYS A 801 -22.43 -0.72 13.00
CA LYS A 801 -23.14 -1.94 13.39
C LYS A 801 -24.41 -1.69 14.20
N ALA A 802 -24.51 -0.50 14.80
CA ALA A 802 -25.70 -0.03 15.49
C ALA A 802 -25.85 1.49 15.36
N VAL A 803 -27.10 1.95 15.34
CA VAL A 803 -27.47 3.36 15.27
C VAL A 803 -28.51 3.65 16.33
N THR A 804 -28.29 4.70 17.13
CA THR A 804 -29.26 5.19 18.11
C THR A 804 -29.78 6.55 17.66
N ILE A 805 -31.10 6.73 17.68
CA ILE A 805 -31.75 8.01 17.40
C ILE A 805 -32.38 8.53 18.69
N ARG A 806 -32.17 9.81 19.01
CA ARG A 806 -32.77 10.48 20.17
C ARG A 806 -33.56 11.72 19.76
N THR A 807 -34.70 11.94 20.41
CA THR A 807 -35.59 13.08 20.17
C THR A 807 -35.55 14.13 21.27
N ASN A 808 -36.09 15.32 20.99
CA ASN A 808 -36.29 16.40 21.96
C ASN A 808 -37.21 16.02 23.13
N CYS A 809 -38.03 14.98 22.98
CA CYS A 809 -38.88 14.42 24.05
C CYS A 809 -38.11 13.48 25.00
N GLY A 810 -36.80 13.33 24.83
CA GLY A 810 -35.97 12.41 25.63
C GLY A 810 -36.19 10.93 25.30
N ARG A 811 -36.93 10.62 24.22
CA ARG A 811 -37.10 9.24 23.73
C ARG A 811 -35.91 8.86 22.88
N GLU A 812 -35.49 7.61 22.99
CA GLU A 812 -34.44 7.04 22.15
C GLU A 812 -34.79 5.64 21.70
N ILE A 813 -34.29 5.26 20.53
CA ILE A 813 -34.35 3.90 20.03
C ILE A 813 -32.99 3.52 19.50
N GLN A 814 -32.65 2.24 19.63
CA GLN A 814 -31.46 1.66 19.06
C GLN A 814 -31.84 0.64 17.98
N PHE A 815 -31.16 0.74 16.85
CA PHE A 815 -31.20 -0.20 15.75
C PHE A 815 -29.86 -0.92 15.67
N GLY A 816 -29.88 -2.21 15.34
CA GLY A 816 -28.69 -3.00 15.00
C GLY A 816 -28.23 -3.83 16.19
N GLU A 817 -26.93 -4.06 16.30
CA GLU A 817 -26.38 -4.87 17.40
C GLU A 817 -26.77 -4.30 18.77
N GLY A 818 -27.09 -5.18 19.72
CA GLY A 818 -27.50 -4.78 21.07
C GLY A 818 -26.36 -4.18 21.90
N ARG A 819 -26.68 -3.31 22.87
CA ARG A 819 -25.70 -2.58 23.72
C ARG A 819 -24.62 -3.44 24.38
N ARG A 820 -24.87 -4.72 24.61
CA ARG A 820 -23.90 -5.63 25.24
C ARG A 820 -22.70 -5.96 24.34
N HIS A 821 -22.79 -5.70 23.05
CA HIS A 821 -21.77 -6.05 22.04
C HIS A 821 -21.07 -4.81 21.44
N VAL A 822 -21.40 -3.62 21.93
CA VAL A 822 -20.89 -2.35 21.41
C VAL A 822 -20.22 -1.54 22.51
N ASN A 823 -18.89 -1.38 22.41
CA ASN A 823 -18.10 -0.69 23.42
C ASN A 823 -17.89 0.80 23.12
N GLU A 824 -17.93 1.21 21.85
CA GLU A 824 -17.63 2.58 21.41
C GLU A 824 -18.77 3.18 20.58
N TRP A 825 -19.10 4.44 20.89
CA TRP A 825 -20.17 5.20 20.25
C TRP A 825 -19.73 6.63 19.98
N THR A 826 -19.90 7.07 18.74
CA THR A 826 -19.72 8.48 18.36
C THR A 826 -21.09 9.13 18.29
N ARG A 827 -21.22 10.34 18.85
CA ARG A 827 -22.48 11.09 18.89
C ARG A 827 -22.39 12.37 18.08
N LEU A 828 -23.40 12.66 17.28
CA LEU A 828 -23.57 13.94 16.62
C LEU A 828 -24.92 14.57 17.01
N LYS A 829 -24.89 15.88 17.21
CA LYS A 829 -26.06 16.72 17.44
C LYS A 829 -26.15 17.73 16.31
N ALA A 830 -27.35 18.22 16.04
CA ALA A 830 -27.48 19.39 15.16
C ALA A 830 -26.76 20.59 15.79
N GLU A 831 -26.06 21.36 14.96
CA GLU A 831 -25.50 22.65 15.33
C GLU A 831 -26.59 23.64 15.76
N GLU A 832 -26.21 24.67 16.51
CA GLU A 832 -27.15 25.70 16.93
C GLU A 832 -27.82 26.37 15.72
N GLY A 833 -29.15 26.43 15.73
CA GLY A 833 -29.92 26.97 14.59
C GLY A 833 -30.11 26.00 13.43
N ARG A 834 -29.73 24.72 13.56
CA ARG A 834 -30.00 23.66 12.57
C ARG A 834 -30.83 22.53 13.18
N VAL A 835 -31.45 21.72 12.33
CA VAL A 835 -32.21 20.52 12.73
C VAL A 835 -31.80 19.31 11.89
N ILE A 836 -31.77 18.11 12.49
CA ILE A 836 -31.47 16.87 11.78
C ILE A 836 -32.68 16.44 10.95
N VAL A 837 -32.48 16.28 9.65
CA VAL A 837 -33.57 16.01 8.69
C VAL A 837 -33.40 14.77 7.85
N GLY A 838 -32.28 14.07 8.04
CA GLY A 838 -32.01 12.84 7.35
C GLY A 838 -30.75 12.15 7.80
N LEU A 839 -30.53 10.99 7.20
CA LEU A 839 -29.29 10.23 7.30
C LEU A 839 -28.74 9.98 5.90
N VAL A 840 -27.43 10.06 5.76
CA VAL A 840 -26.70 9.47 4.63
C VAL A 840 -26.14 8.14 5.09
N VAL A 841 -26.44 7.08 4.34
CA VAL A 841 -26.01 5.71 4.67
C VAL A 841 -25.36 5.07 3.44
N CYS A 842 -24.19 4.50 3.63
CA CYS A 842 -23.56 3.61 2.66
C CYS A 842 -23.86 2.16 3.07
N PHE A 843 -24.42 1.35 2.16
CA PHE A 843 -24.57 -0.10 2.36
C PHE A 843 -23.48 -0.80 1.56
N GLY A 844 -22.53 -1.43 2.24
CA GLY A 844 -21.29 -1.85 1.58
C GLY A 844 -20.36 -2.78 2.37
N SER A 845 -20.74 -3.22 3.58
CA SER A 845 -20.03 -4.31 4.25
C SER A 845 -20.76 -5.62 4.00
N LEU A 846 -20.04 -6.70 3.70
CA LEU A 846 -20.67 -7.98 3.39
C LEU A 846 -21.11 -8.73 4.65
N SER A 847 -22.36 -9.20 4.69
CA SER A 847 -22.89 -9.95 5.83
C SER A 847 -23.74 -11.16 5.48
N GLY A 848 -24.16 -11.91 6.50
CA GLY A 848 -24.95 -13.13 6.38
C GLY A 848 -24.18 -14.28 5.71
N TRP A 849 -23.00 -14.62 6.23
CA TRP A 849 -22.18 -15.73 5.76
C TRP A 849 -22.86 -17.09 5.96
N SER A 850 -22.89 -17.90 4.90
CA SER A 850 -23.30 -19.31 4.96
C SER A 850 -22.11 -20.21 4.68
N TRP A 851 -21.74 -21.04 5.67
CA TRP A 851 -20.70 -22.06 5.52
C TRP A 851 -21.03 -23.11 4.47
N GLU A 852 -22.32 -23.43 4.30
CA GLU A 852 -22.78 -24.40 3.33
C GLU A 852 -22.67 -23.87 1.89
N LYS A 853 -23.07 -22.62 1.68
CA LYS A 853 -23.02 -21.98 0.35
C LYS A 853 -21.68 -21.32 0.07
N LYS A 854 -20.82 -21.16 1.08
CA LYS A 854 -19.56 -20.41 1.06
C LYS A 854 -19.73 -19.02 0.44
N ALA A 855 -20.80 -18.33 0.82
CA ALA A 855 -21.15 -17.01 0.28
C ALA A 855 -21.82 -16.13 1.35
N ARG A 856 -21.84 -14.82 1.08
CA ARG A 856 -22.55 -13.80 1.84
C ARG A 856 -23.95 -13.60 1.24
N SER A 857 -24.88 -13.02 1.98
CA SER A 857 -26.27 -12.84 1.50
C SER A 857 -26.64 -11.40 1.21
N HIS A 858 -26.03 -10.42 1.88
CA HIS A 858 -26.43 -9.02 1.70
C HIS A 858 -25.34 -8.01 2.04
N TRP A 859 -25.60 -6.76 1.64
CA TRP A 859 -24.90 -5.56 2.10
C TRP A 859 -25.53 -5.05 3.39
N LYS A 860 -24.73 -4.85 4.44
CA LYS A 860 -25.12 -4.11 5.65
C LYS A 860 -24.57 -2.68 5.62
N ALA A 861 -25.11 -1.83 6.48
CA ALA A 861 -24.65 -0.47 6.67
C ALA A 861 -23.16 -0.46 7.03
N ASN A 862 -22.42 0.38 6.32
CA ASN A 862 -20.97 0.53 6.39
C ASN A 862 -20.60 1.88 7.01
N THR A 863 -21.26 2.94 6.54
CA THR A 863 -21.12 4.29 7.10
C THR A 863 -22.50 4.91 7.28
N VAL A 864 -22.64 5.73 8.32
CA VAL A 864 -23.82 6.53 8.60
C VAL A 864 -23.37 7.95 8.88
N THR A 865 -24.13 8.94 8.45
CA THR A 865 -23.82 10.36 8.54
C THR A 865 -25.12 11.16 8.68
N ILE A 866 -25.10 12.30 9.36
CA ILE A 866 -26.32 13.11 9.54
C ILE A 866 -26.47 14.17 8.45
N LEU A 867 -27.72 14.45 8.06
CA LEU A 867 -28.09 15.60 7.25
C LEU A 867 -28.82 16.62 8.12
N THR A 868 -28.43 17.89 7.99
CA THR A 868 -29.03 18.99 8.73
C THR A 868 -29.48 20.11 7.80
N LEU A 869 -30.52 20.84 8.21
CA LEU A 869 -30.96 22.07 7.55
C LEU A 869 -31.06 23.24 8.55
N PRO A 870 -30.94 24.50 8.10
CA PRO A 870 -31.18 25.67 8.94
C PRO A 870 -32.64 25.72 9.39
N VAL A 871 -32.87 26.04 10.65
CA VAL A 871 -34.20 26.37 11.15
C VAL A 871 -34.49 27.81 10.75
N ASP A 872 -35.49 28.03 9.88
CA ASP A 872 -35.92 29.39 9.55
C ASP A 872 -36.31 30.13 10.84
N LYS A 873 -35.63 31.25 11.11
CA LYS A 873 -36.07 32.19 12.16
C LYS A 873 -37.36 32.83 11.68
N SER A 874 -38.50 32.24 12.05
CA SER A 874 -39.82 32.84 11.90
C SER A 874 -39.91 34.19 12.61
#